data_AF-A0A1G6BT85-F1
#
_entry.id   AF-A0A1G6BT85-F1
#
_cell.length_a   1.000
_cell.length_b   1.000
_cell.length_c   1.000
_cell.angle_alpha   90.00
_cell.angle_beta   90.00
_cell.angle_gamma   90.00
#
_symmetry.space_group_name_H-M   'P 1'
#
loop_
_entity.id
_entity.type
_entity.pdbx_description
1 polymer ?
#
loop_
_entity_poly.entity_id
_entity_poly.type
_entity_poly.pdbx_seq_one_letter_code
_entity_poly.pdbx_strand_id
1 'polypeptide(L)'
;MKSTKKLLALALAAAVVVSVAPQVSAQAATVKAKGYTISKKAGTYNKTITIKLKAKKGYKVYYTTGSTLKTGKVVKSTKTKTITIKKTTKLKVYAVKSSTKITNKKLKTKKVKKATKTYIYTIKKTSSSSNSSTSNNTTNNNSSTNTTPVTTTAYKYVTMNVPYTDFYAAYNPTDTAVWEVEEGVDAVSTATTSKFLGTDGLARGTYNNGTYIMGVTLPVRVTESDYAKLASNLTANDDYYFVDLAEEPTAYSTLTIDSNGSYSFSAMAASTLNTASTLSVGEQSLTAGYGDYQIDLVGIGTGADADVKGIAYKDANDTVAYKDAVIYGAIVDMTTTDNKTASLAMTALENLWYGTKVADVQIAWSIPEGQGLCRAHNSAEAGHYYWFEGTNGATINDVRVITSEGVITIDAVDLDSATDGNQTALAKYYDGDLSGFTYTFDASSVSLSGIPTELENAKVSIYTTSGHSSSYVVQNAEVTNGQATADLLATIVDGSKYTISITSDNYGPILKYYATPITADQKTQLQTLVDQAKATTGYDNNADLKQHVAEAEAMLDESTTATSYDAADLISELEEKIKATYPTLTFSASLTGTTLTLTGITIADITNGTYKVASGSGYKTTTYASGSLTDTTITLDSAPEAGTSLTVTISGDNIQDSTYTFTTE
;
A
#
# COMPACT_ATOMS: atom_id res chain seq x y z
N MET A 1 -49.81 -43.94 22.95
CA MET A 1 -49.67 -42.94 24.04
C MET A 1 -48.74 -41.83 23.55
N LYS A 2 -49.25 -40.58 23.55
CA LYS A 2 -48.58 -39.23 23.55
C LYS A 2 -47.19 -39.11 22.87
N SER A 3 -46.91 -38.22 21.92
CA SER A 3 -47.62 -37.11 21.28
C SER A 3 -46.75 -36.56 20.11
N THR A 4 -47.36 -36.43 18.92
CA THR A 4 -47.19 -35.37 17.87
C THR A 4 -45.76 -34.86 17.50
N LYS A 5 -45.15 -35.16 16.33
CA LYS A 5 -45.39 -34.72 14.92
C LYS A 5 -45.47 -33.19 14.69
N LYS A 6 -44.45 -32.57 14.06
CA LYS A 6 -44.43 -32.00 12.68
C LYS A 6 -43.40 -30.85 12.44
N LEU A 7 -42.69 -31.00 11.31
CA LEU A 7 -42.33 -30.04 10.25
C LEU A 7 -41.65 -28.69 10.57
N LEU A 8 -40.43 -28.58 10.05
CA LEU A 8 -39.85 -27.36 9.48
C LEU A 8 -40.63 -26.94 8.21
N ALA A 9 -41.04 -25.67 8.14
CA ALA A 9 -41.11 -24.89 6.90
C ALA A 9 -41.25 -23.38 7.22
N LEU A 10 -40.69 -22.58 6.31
CA LEU A 10 -40.51 -21.13 6.28
C LEU A 10 -41.72 -20.26 6.71
N ALA A 11 -41.40 -19.09 7.28
CA ALA A 11 -42.05 -17.83 6.91
C ALA A 11 -41.09 -16.64 7.16
N LEU A 12 -40.53 -16.14 6.06
CA LEU A 12 -39.93 -14.83 5.94
C LEU A 12 -41.08 -13.82 5.91
N ALA A 13 -41.15 -12.91 6.89
CA ALA A 13 -42.05 -11.76 6.87
C ALA A 13 -41.32 -10.56 7.45
N ALA A 14 -40.57 -9.87 6.57
CA ALA A 14 -40.21 -8.48 6.77
C ALA A 14 -41.42 -7.64 6.35
N ALA A 15 -42.13 -7.06 7.32
CA ALA A 15 -43.11 -6.02 7.08
C ALA A 15 -42.62 -4.73 7.75
N VAL A 16 -42.41 -3.73 6.91
CA VAL A 16 -42.14 -2.33 7.24
C VAL A 16 -43.21 -1.80 8.18
N VAL A 17 -42.81 -1.23 9.32
CA VAL A 17 -43.63 -0.26 10.06
C VAL A 17 -42.79 0.99 10.23
N VAL A 18 -43.09 1.99 9.41
CA VAL A 18 -42.81 3.40 9.69
C VAL A 18 -43.59 3.76 10.95
N SER A 19 -42.89 4.15 12.01
CA SER A 19 -43.49 4.95 13.08
C SER A 19 -42.51 6.00 13.56
N VAL A 20 -43.03 7.22 13.64
CA VAL A 20 -42.33 8.44 13.99
C VAL A 20 -42.40 8.60 15.52
N ALA A 21 -41.23 8.69 16.19
CA ALA A 21 -40.97 9.16 17.58
C ALA A 21 -41.61 8.38 18.77
N PRO A 22 -41.02 8.34 20.00
CA PRO A 22 -40.08 9.31 20.59
C PRO A 22 -38.77 8.72 21.17
N GLN A 23 -37.87 9.64 21.50
CA GLN A 23 -36.67 9.47 22.34
C GLN A 23 -36.95 8.60 23.58
N VAL A 24 -36.42 7.37 23.64
CA VAL A 24 -36.33 6.60 24.87
C VAL A 24 -34.85 6.43 25.24
N SER A 25 -34.47 7.03 26.36
CA SER A 25 -33.16 6.85 26.98
C SER A 25 -32.87 5.36 27.23
N ALA A 26 -31.82 4.81 26.61
CA ALA A 26 -31.42 3.42 26.78
C ALA A 26 -31.12 3.09 28.26
N GLN A 27 -32.02 2.36 28.90
CA GLN A 27 -31.82 1.80 30.23
C GLN A 27 -30.81 0.64 30.18
N ALA A 28 -29.99 0.52 31.22
CA ALA A 28 -28.72 -0.22 31.24
C ALA A 28 -28.85 -1.76 31.12
N ALA A 29 -28.72 -2.30 29.91
CA ALA A 29 -28.56 -3.75 29.72
C ALA A 29 -27.11 -4.21 30.01
N THR A 30 -26.96 -5.25 30.85
CA THR A 30 -25.67 -5.86 31.25
C THR A 30 -25.29 -7.03 30.32
N VAL A 31 -24.05 -7.08 29.84
CA VAL A 31 -23.52 -8.21 29.05
C VAL A 31 -23.17 -9.37 29.98
N LYS A 32 -23.71 -10.58 29.71
CA LYS A 32 -23.38 -11.82 30.45
C LYS A 32 -22.70 -12.82 29.51
N ALA A 33 -21.40 -13.06 29.71
CA ALA A 33 -20.60 -14.02 28.94
C ALA A 33 -20.15 -15.23 29.79
N LYS A 34 -19.61 -16.28 29.17
CA LYS A 34 -19.23 -17.55 29.86
C LYS A 34 -18.21 -17.37 31.00
N GLY A 35 -17.40 -16.31 31.01
CA GLY A 35 -16.38 -16.05 32.05
C GLY A 35 -16.43 -14.68 32.73
N TYR A 36 -17.33 -13.77 32.32
CA TYR A 36 -17.38 -12.39 32.83
C TYR A 36 -18.76 -11.74 32.64
N THR A 37 -18.93 -10.56 33.23
CA THR A 37 -20.05 -9.66 32.98
C THR A 37 -19.55 -8.23 32.75
N ILE A 38 -20.25 -7.46 31.92
CA ILE A 38 -19.99 -6.02 31.70
C ILE A 38 -21.26 -5.25 32.00
N SER A 39 -21.21 -4.26 32.90
CA SER A 39 -22.39 -3.53 33.39
C SER A 39 -23.16 -2.72 32.35
N LYS A 40 -22.63 -2.51 31.14
CA LYS A 40 -23.26 -1.77 30.03
C LYS A 40 -22.96 -2.44 28.70
N LYS A 41 -23.97 -2.54 27.82
CA LYS A 41 -23.84 -3.06 26.46
C LYS A 41 -22.97 -2.13 25.59
N ALA A 42 -22.24 -2.71 24.64
CA ALA A 42 -21.58 -1.96 23.57
C ALA A 42 -22.63 -1.13 22.78
N GLY A 43 -22.22 0.04 22.28
CA GLY A 43 -23.10 0.97 21.58
C GLY A 43 -22.73 2.44 21.81
N THR A 44 -23.61 3.32 21.34
CA THR A 44 -23.41 4.77 21.37
C THR A 44 -24.04 5.40 22.60
N TYR A 45 -23.32 6.30 23.26
CA TYR A 45 -23.73 7.02 24.47
C TYR A 45 -23.50 8.52 24.30
N ASN A 46 -24.41 9.35 24.80
CA ASN A 46 -24.36 10.80 24.57
C ASN A 46 -23.42 11.54 25.55
N LYS A 47 -22.76 10.81 26.45
CA LYS A 47 -21.84 11.34 27.47
C LYS A 47 -20.91 10.26 27.97
N THR A 48 -19.80 10.67 28.58
CA THR A 48 -18.84 9.77 29.25
C THR A 48 -19.57 8.73 30.10
N ILE A 49 -19.23 7.45 29.92
CA ILE A 49 -19.79 6.35 30.70
C ILE A 49 -18.71 5.61 31.47
N THR A 50 -19.12 4.97 32.57
CA THR A 50 -18.27 4.05 33.30
C THR A 50 -18.84 2.63 33.19
N ILE A 51 -17.99 1.68 32.79
CA ILE A 51 -18.31 0.25 32.68
C ILE A 51 -17.58 -0.55 33.75
N LYS A 52 -18.26 -1.54 34.32
CA LYS A 52 -17.70 -2.48 35.30
C LYS A 52 -17.53 -3.85 34.63
N LEU A 53 -16.29 -4.26 34.42
CA LEU A 53 -15.91 -5.60 33.95
C LEU A 53 -15.64 -6.50 35.15
N LYS A 54 -16.51 -7.50 35.38
CA LYS A 54 -16.39 -8.44 36.50
C LYS A 54 -16.08 -9.85 36.00
N ALA A 55 -15.04 -10.47 36.56
CA ALA A 55 -14.72 -11.87 36.30
C ALA A 55 -15.64 -12.79 37.10
N LYS A 56 -16.21 -13.82 36.46
CA LYS A 56 -17.02 -14.83 37.15
C LYS A 56 -16.15 -15.74 38.03
N LYS A 57 -16.76 -16.38 39.03
CA LYS A 57 -16.06 -17.33 39.92
C LYS A 57 -15.39 -18.43 39.07
N GLY A 58 -14.10 -18.66 39.31
CA GLY A 58 -13.30 -19.66 38.59
C GLY A 58 -12.66 -19.15 37.29
N TYR A 59 -12.88 -17.90 36.88
CA TYR A 59 -12.29 -17.30 35.68
C TYR A 59 -11.37 -16.12 35.99
N LYS A 60 -10.38 -15.88 35.13
CA LYS A 60 -9.68 -14.60 35.04
C LYS A 60 -9.88 -14.01 33.65
N VAL A 61 -9.87 -12.69 33.58
CA VAL A 61 -10.26 -11.97 32.37
C VAL A 61 -9.17 -10.98 32.00
N TYR A 62 -8.48 -11.22 30.89
CA TYR A 62 -7.55 -10.26 30.32
C TYR A 62 -8.34 -9.24 29.51
N TYR A 63 -7.97 -7.97 29.65
CA TYR A 63 -8.66 -6.89 28.94
C TYR A 63 -7.66 -5.84 28.45
N THR A 64 -8.02 -5.15 27.39
CA THR A 64 -7.29 -3.98 26.91
C THR A 64 -8.25 -3.03 26.20
N THR A 65 -7.94 -1.74 26.27
CA THR A 65 -8.56 -0.70 25.45
C THR A 65 -7.60 -0.19 24.36
N GLY A 66 -6.40 -0.79 24.24
CA GLY A 66 -5.42 -0.56 23.18
C GLY A 66 -5.26 -1.80 22.27
N SER A 67 -4.16 -1.86 21.52
CA SER A 67 -3.96 -2.86 20.46
C SER A 67 -3.84 -4.30 20.99
N THR A 68 -3.03 -4.53 22.03
CA THR A 68 -2.62 -5.88 22.48
C THR A 68 -3.00 -6.23 23.94
N LEU A 69 -3.33 -7.51 24.18
CA LEU A 69 -3.55 -8.05 25.52
C LEU A 69 -2.21 -8.32 26.23
N LYS A 70 -2.11 -7.90 27.49
CA LYS A 70 -0.91 -8.08 28.33
C LYS A 70 -1.28 -8.76 29.65
N THR A 71 -0.38 -9.58 30.20
CA THR A 71 -0.61 -10.27 31.49
C THR A 71 -0.86 -9.31 32.65
N GLY A 72 -0.32 -8.09 32.58
CA GLY A 72 -0.54 -7.04 33.58
C GLY A 72 -1.95 -6.43 33.60
N LYS A 73 -2.76 -6.61 32.55
CA LYS A 73 -4.14 -6.10 32.48
C LYS A 73 -5.14 -7.25 32.63
N VAL A 74 -5.29 -7.71 33.87
CA VAL A 74 -6.14 -8.87 34.22
C VAL A 74 -7.09 -8.56 35.37
N VAL A 75 -8.35 -8.98 35.23
CA VAL A 75 -9.33 -9.03 36.32
C VAL A 75 -9.33 -10.44 36.89
N LYS A 76 -8.89 -10.58 38.14
CA LYS A 76 -8.86 -11.87 38.86
C LYS A 76 -10.29 -12.35 39.17
N SER A 77 -10.45 -13.65 39.39
CA SER A 77 -11.75 -14.28 39.74
C SER A 77 -12.50 -13.50 40.80
N THR A 78 -13.81 -13.33 40.59
CA THR A 78 -14.77 -12.55 41.41
C THR A 78 -14.49 -11.05 41.57
N LYS A 79 -13.34 -10.55 41.10
CA LYS A 79 -13.00 -9.12 41.14
C LYS A 79 -13.63 -8.36 39.97
N THR A 80 -13.68 -7.05 40.14
CA THR A 80 -14.26 -6.11 39.17
C THR A 80 -13.26 -5.02 38.84
N LYS A 81 -13.16 -4.65 37.57
CA LYS A 81 -12.43 -3.47 37.11
C LYS A 81 -13.42 -2.45 36.55
N THR A 82 -13.27 -1.22 37.00
CA THR A 82 -13.98 -0.06 36.47
C THR A 82 -13.17 0.55 35.33
N ILE A 83 -13.80 0.81 34.20
CA ILE A 83 -13.21 1.41 33.00
C ILE A 83 -14.09 2.59 32.61
N THR A 84 -13.49 3.77 32.46
CA THR A 84 -14.19 4.99 32.03
C THR A 84 -14.00 5.18 30.53
N ILE A 85 -15.10 5.34 29.81
CA ILE A 85 -15.14 5.55 28.36
C ILE A 85 -15.48 7.01 28.11
N LYS A 86 -14.48 7.77 27.67
CA LYS A 86 -14.60 9.21 27.35
C LYS A 86 -14.74 9.49 25.85
N LYS A 87 -14.26 8.56 25.02
CA LYS A 87 -14.30 8.59 23.55
C LYS A 87 -14.60 7.21 22.99
N THR A 88 -14.71 7.08 21.67
CA THR A 88 -14.86 5.77 21.02
C THR A 88 -13.75 4.82 21.46
N THR A 89 -14.13 3.70 22.08
CA THR A 89 -13.21 2.77 22.72
C THR A 89 -13.56 1.33 22.36
N LYS A 90 -12.59 0.61 21.79
CA LYS A 90 -12.66 -0.84 21.56
C LYS A 90 -12.15 -1.56 22.81
N LEU A 91 -13.04 -2.13 23.62
CA LEU A 91 -12.68 -3.00 24.75
C LEU A 91 -12.53 -4.44 24.28
N LYS A 92 -11.31 -4.95 24.23
CA LYS A 92 -11.01 -6.37 23.95
C LYS A 92 -10.96 -7.16 25.25
N VAL A 93 -11.63 -8.30 25.30
CA VAL A 93 -11.79 -9.14 26.50
C VAL A 93 -11.55 -10.60 26.17
N TYR A 94 -10.64 -11.23 26.89
CA TYR A 94 -10.36 -12.67 26.81
C TYR A 94 -10.49 -13.32 28.18
N ALA A 95 -11.43 -14.26 28.30
CA ALA A 95 -11.68 -14.97 29.56
C ALA A 95 -11.20 -16.42 29.50
N VAL A 96 -10.54 -16.84 30.58
CA VAL A 96 -9.96 -18.19 30.70
C VAL A 96 -10.13 -18.70 32.14
N LYS A 97 -10.11 -20.02 32.34
CA LYS A 97 -10.14 -20.59 33.69
C LYS A 97 -8.97 -20.02 34.52
N SER A 98 -9.25 -19.70 35.77
CA SER A 98 -8.29 -19.09 36.69
C SER A 98 -7.01 -19.92 36.89
N SER A 99 -7.14 -21.26 36.87
CA SER A 99 -6.04 -22.23 36.94
C SER A 99 -5.14 -22.27 35.70
N THR A 100 -5.57 -21.75 34.55
CA THR A 100 -4.78 -21.80 33.32
C THR A 100 -3.61 -20.81 33.37
N LYS A 101 -2.37 -21.28 33.26
CA LYS A 101 -1.18 -20.42 33.16
C LYS A 101 -1.12 -19.76 31.77
N ILE A 102 -1.07 -18.42 31.74
CA ILE A 102 -1.07 -17.60 30.53
C ILE A 102 0.13 -16.65 30.59
N THR A 103 0.91 -16.61 29.52
CA THR A 103 2.07 -15.71 29.32
C THR A 103 1.76 -14.66 28.26
N ASN A 104 2.57 -13.59 28.17
CA ASN A 104 2.42 -12.59 27.11
C ASN A 104 2.51 -13.23 25.70
N LYS A 105 3.42 -14.20 25.49
CA LYS A 105 3.52 -14.96 24.23
C LYS A 105 2.22 -15.70 23.90
N LYS A 106 1.58 -16.36 24.87
CA LYS A 106 0.29 -17.06 24.66
C LYS A 106 -0.86 -16.11 24.30
N LEU A 107 -0.88 -14.90 24.88
CA LEU A 107 -1.91 -13.88 24.60
C LEU A 107 -1.87 -13.33 23.16
N LYS A 108 -0.72 -13.46 22.47
CA LYS A 108 -0.54 -13.02 21.08
C LYS A 108 -0.90 -14.08 20.03
N THR A 109 -1.16 -15.32 20.45
CA THR A 109 -1.43 -16.44 19.52
C THR A 109 -2.73 -16.28 18.73
N LYS A 110 -2.77 -16.79 17.49
CA LYS A 110 -3.99 -16.80 16.63
C LYS A 110 -5.20 -17.40 17.36
N LYS A 111 -5.01 -18.44 18.16
CA LYS A 111 -6.06 -19.09 18.98
C LYS A 111 -6.69 -18.14 20.02
N VAL A 112 -5.87 -17.33 20.72
CA VAL A 112 -6.38 -16.35 21.68
C VAL A 112 -7.04 -15.16 20.97
N LYS A 113 -6.50 -14.72 19.83
CA LYS A 113 -7.13 -13.68 19.00
C LYS A 113 -8.55 -14.09 18.58
N LYS A 114 -8.75 -15.31 18.06
CA LYS A 114 -10.08 -15.85 17.70
C LYS A 114 -11.05 -15.96 18.89
N ALA A 115 -10.53 -16.25 20.09
CA ALA A 115 -11.33 -16.39 21.31
C ALA A 115 -11.59 -15.05 22.05
N THR A 116 -10.94 -13.96 21.64
CA THR A 116 -11.11 -12.64 22.24
C THR A 116 -12.39 -11.98 21.72
N LYS A 117 -13.16 -11.36 22.62
CA LYS A 117 -14.37 -10.61 22.26
C LYS A 117 -14.10 -9.12 22.31
N THR A 118 -14.58 -8.39 21.30
CA THR A 118 -14.42 -6.94 21.20
C THR A 118 -15.77 -6.26 21.42
N TYR A 119 -15.78 -5.23 22.26
CA TYR A 119 -16.96 -4.41 22.56
C TYR A 119 -16.64 -2.97 22.22
N ILE A 120 -17.44 -2.36 21.35
CA ILE A 120 -17.24 -0.99 20.88
C ILE A 120 -18.19 -0.07 21.63
N TYR A 121 -17.63 0.95 22.30
CA TYR A 121 -18.39 1.97 23.00
C TYR A 121 -18.09 3.31 22.35
N THR A 122 -19.10 3.98 21.80
CA THR A 122 -18.97 5.27 21.11
C THR A 122 -19.55 6.36 21.99
N ILE A 123 -18.87 7.50 22.14
CA ILE A 123 -19.43 8.67 22.82
C ILE A 123 -19.81 9.70 21.75
N LYS A 124 -21.11 9.97 21.56
CA LYS A 124 -21.62 10.99 20.62
C LYS A 124 -21.75 12.32 21.34
N LYS A 125 -21.05 13.36 20.86
CA LYS A 125 -21.21 14.75 21.33
C LYS A 125 -22.62 15.20 20.95
N THR A 126 -23.42 15.64 21.92
CA THR A 126 -24.76 16.19 21.62
C THR A 126 -24.55 17.65 21.22
N SER A 127 -24.61 17.94 19.92
CA SER A 127 -24.69 19.31 19.41
C SER A 127 -26.16 19.74 19.49
N SER A 128 -26.44 20.82 20.22
CA SER A 128 -27.75 21.47 20.22
C SER A 128 -28.02 21.97 18.80
N SER A 129 -28.96 21.33 18.10
CA SER A 129 -29.31 21.64 16.72
C SER A 129 -30.28 22.82 16.67
N SER A 130 -29.90 23.95 16.06
CA SER A 130 -30.86 24.93 15.55
C SER A 130 -31.15 24.61 14.08
N ASN A 131 -32.37 24.14 13.81
CA ASN A 131 -32.89 23.99 12.44
C ASN A 131 -32.94 25.35 11.74
N SER A 132 -32.48 25.42 10.49
CA SER A 132 -33.06 26.37 9.53
C SER A 132 -33.13 25.73 8.15
N SER A 133 -34.37 25.53 7.70
CA SER A 133 -34.74 25.01 6.40
C SER A 133 -34.72 26.15 5.38
N THR A 134 -34.17 25.91 4.19
CA THR A 134 -34.19 26.82 3.04
C THR A 134 -35.58 26.83 2.40
N SER A 135 -36.13 28.02 2.15
CA SER A 135 -37.20 28.22 1.16
C SER A 135 -36.94 29.50 0.39
N ASN A 136 -36.98 29.39 -0.94
CA ASN A 136 -36.83 30.48 -1.90
C ASN A 136 -37.98 31.50 -1.78
N ASN A 137 -37.65 32.79 -1.77
CA ASN A 137 -38.40 33.78 -2.57
C ASN A 137 -37.66 35.11 -2.71
N THR A 138 -37.72 35.68 -3.92
CA THR A 138 -37.17 36.99 -4.31
C THR A 138 -38.27 38.06 -4.18
N THR A 139 -38.02 39.19 -3.48
CA THR A 139 -38.25 40.61 -3.90
C THR A 139 -38.40 41.62 -2.74
N ASN A 140 -37.57 42.66 -2.80
CA ASN A 140 -37.71 44.09 -2.44
C ASN A 140 -38.46 44.59 -1.17
N ASN A 141 -37.71 45.29 -0.29
CA ASN A 141 -37.81 46.74 0.04
C ASN A 141 -37.56 47.09 1.53
N ASN A 142 -36.46 47.82 1.73
CA ASN A 142 -36.20 49.00 2.59
C ASN A 142 -36.50 49.05 4.11
N SER A 143 -35.49 49.57 4.82
CA SER A 143 -35.48 50.34 6.09
C SER A 143 -35.38 49.61 7.44
N SER A 144 -34.20 49.76 8.06
CA SER A 144 -33.99 50.37 9.39
C SER A 144 -32.83 49.69 10.13
N THR A 145 -31.80 50.49 10.37
CA THR A 145 -30.61 50.18 11.16
C THR A 145 -30.95 49.82 12.60
N ASN A 146 -30.56 48.62 13.03
CA ASN A 146 -30.33 48.32 14.44
C ASN A 146 -29.02 47.53 14.55
N THR A 147 -27.92 48.25 14.71
CA THR A 147 -26.57 47.69 14.90
C THR A 147 -26.42 47.21 16.34
N THR A 148 -26.76 45.96 16.58
CA THR A 148 -26.13 45.16 17.64
C THR A 148 -24.66 44.99 17.24
N PRO A 149 -23.67 45.18 18.14
CA PRO A 149 -22.28 45.02 17.75
C PRO A 149 -22.05 43.56 17.37
N VAL A 150 -21.82 43.33 16.07
CA VAL A 150 -21.19 42.10 15.60
C VAL A 150 -19.78 42.18 16.16
N THR A 151 -19.50 41.38 17.19
CA THR A 151 -18.12 41.04 17.53
C THR A 151 -17.56 40.34 16.31
N THR A 152 -16.88 41.09 15.43
CA THR A 152 -16.08 40.51 14.35
C THR A 152 -15.00 39.70 15.03
N THR A 153 -15.21 38.39 15.14
CA THR A 153 -14.19 37.45 15.59
C THR A 153 -12.99 37.63 14.67
N ALA A 154 -11.89 38.17 15.19
CA ALA A 154 -10.66 38.31 14.44
C ALA A 154 -10.04 36.91 14.24
N TYR A 155 -9.52 36.68 13.04
CA TYR A 155 -8.90 35.42 12.65
C TYR A 155 -7.43 35.61 12.28
N LYS A 156 -6.66 34.54 12.43
CA LYS A 156 -5.30 34.37 11.92
C LYS A 156 -5.29 33.22 10.92
N TYR A 157 -4.39 33.28 9.96
CA TYR A 157 -4.15 32.22 9.00
C TYR A 157 -2.75 31.69 9.19
N VAL A 158 -2.62 30.37 9.17
CA VAL A 158 -1.34 29.66 9.32
C VAL A 158 -1.26 28.54 8.30
N THR A 159 -0.06 28.16 7.90
CA THR A 159 0.19 26.84 7.33
C THR A 159 0.46 25.88 8.48
N MET A 160 -0.22 24.73 8.55
CA MET A 160 -0.11 23.79 9.67
C MET A 160 0.04 22.35 9.19
N ASN A 161 0.92 21.59 9.85
CA ASN A 161 1.02 20.14 9.73
C ASN A 161 -0.19 19.48 10.41
N VAL A 162 -0.99 18.73 9.66
CA VAL A 162 -2.19 18.04 10.17
C VAL A 162 -2.09 16.55 9.86
N PRO A 163 -2.08 15.68 10.89
CA PRO A 163 -2.06 14.23 10.70
C PRO A 163 -3.22 13.74 9.83
N TYR A 164 -2.99 12.73 8.99
CA TYR A 164 -4.04 12.20 8.11
C TYR A 164 -5.32 11.78 8.85
N THR A 165 -5.18 11.24 10.07
CA THR A 165 -6.32 10.88 10.91
C THR A 165 -7.23 12.06 11.23
N ASP A 166 -6.65 13.23 11.47
CA ASP A 166 -7.40 14.45 11.81
C ASP A 166 -7.88 15.18 10.56
N PHE A 167 -7.06 15.16 9.50
CA PHE A 167 -7.41 15.70 8.19
C PHE A 167 -8.67 15.02 7.62
N TYR A 168 -8.67 13.68 7.53
CA TYR A 168 -9.81 12.94 6.97
C TYR A 168 -11.01 12.81 7.91
N ALA A 169 -10.83 13.00 9.23
CA ALA A 169 -11.96 13.01 10.17
C ALA A 169 -13.04 14.04 9.79
N ALA A 170 -12.63 15.14 9.16
CA ALA A 170 -13.50 16.19 8.69
C ALA A 170 -14.40 15.79 7.50
N TYR A 171 -14.02 14.75 6.76
CA TYR A 171 -14.70 14.28 5.55
C TYR A 171 -15.54 13.02 5.77
N ASN A 172 -15.47 12.43 6.97
CA ASN A 172 -16.23 11.25 7.39
C ASN A 172 -16.17 10.05 6.42
N PRO A 173 -14.97 9.60 5.98
CA PRO A 173 -14.87 8.39 5.18
C PRO A 173 -15.49 7.19 5.93
N THR A 174 -16.10 6.27 5.18
CA THR A 174 -16.65 5.04 5.77
C THR A 174 -15.54 4.09 6.20
N ASP A 175 -14.44 4.17 5.47
CA ASP A 175 -13.25 3.39 5.73
C ASP A 175 -12.42 4.00 6.88
N THR A 176 -11.87 3.15 7.73
CA THR A 176 -10.98 3.56 8.81
C THR A 176 -9.55 3.17 8.50
N ALA A 177 -9.10 3.47 7.29
CA ALA A 177 -7.75 3.21 6.84
C ALA A 177 -6.76 3.59 7.94
N VAL A 178 -5.82 2.68 8.14
CA VAL A 178 -4.82 2.80 9.18
C VAL A 178 -3.77 3.77 8.66
N TRP A 179 -4.05 5.06 8.79
CA TRP A 179 -3.10 6.15 8.60
C TRP A 179 -2.03 6.19 9.71
N GLU A 180 -2.17 5.33 10.73
CA GLU A 180 -1.15 5.09 11.74
C GLU A 180 -0.08 4.16 11.14
N VAL A 181 1.02 4.75 10.69
CA VAL A 181 2.13 4.04 10.06
C VAL A 181 2.84 3.14 11.08
N GLU A 182 2.35 1.90 11.27
CA GLU A 182 3.13 0.82 11.86
C GLU A 182 4.22 0.36 10.85
N GLU A 183 5.28 -0.29 11.33
CA GLU A 183 6.36 -0.81 10.48
C GLU A 183 5.77 -1.64 9.31
N GLY A 184 5.89 -1.10 8.08
CA GLY A 184 5.63 -1.83 6.83
C GLY A 184 4.37 -1.47 6.03
N VAL A 185 3.65 -0.38 6.35
CA VAL A 185 2.43 0.02 5.61
C VAL A 185 2.69 1.03 4.48
N ASP A 186 3.83 1.74 4.53
CA ASP A 186 4.18 2.74 3.51
C ASP A 186 5.03 2.11 2.38
N ALA A 187 4.60 2.32 1.13
CA ALA A 187 5.34 1.92 -0.07
C ALA A 187 6.69 2.65 -0.21
N VAL A 188 6.93 3.68 0.60
CA VAL A 188 8.20 4.41 0.69
C VAL A 188 8.96 4.02 1.95
N SER A 189 9.29 2.75 2.08
CA SER A 189 10.40 2.36 2.95
C SER A 189 11.71 2.88 2.35
N THR A 190 12.25 3.97 2.90
CA THR A 190 13.69 4.32 2.91
C THR A 190 14.38 4.75 1.60
N ALA A 191 13.75 4.65 0.43
CA ALA A 191 14.41 4.98 -0.83
C ALA A 191 14.53 6.49 -1.16
N THR A 192 14.30 7.37 -0.18
CA THR A 192 15.14 8.54 0.18
C THR A 192 14.32 9.59 0.93
N THR A 193 14.58 9.77 2.22
CA THR A 193 14.35 11.07 2.88
C THR A 193 14.98 12.22 2.09
N SER A 194 16.07 11.94 1.36
CA SER A 194 16.71 12.83 0.39
C SER A 194 15.86 13.24 -0.81
N LYS A 195 14.85 12.45 -1.26
CA LYS A 195 13.92 12.87 -2.34
C LYS A 195 12.93 13.92 -1.87
N PHE A 196 12.69 14.05 -0.56
CA PHE A 196 11.86 15.11 0.01
C PHE A 196 12.66 16.40 0.25
N LEU A 197 13.98 16.30 0.37
CA LEU A 197 14.90 17.43 0.54
C LEU A 197 15.29 18.02 -0.84
N GLY A 198 14.34 18.60 -1.57
CA GLY A 198 14.66 19.43 -2.75
C GLY A 198 13.83 19.24 -4.02
N THR A 199 12.58 18.75 -3.97
CA THR A 199 11.73 18.63 -5.16
C THR A 199 10.55 19.62 -5.15
N ASP A 200 10.26 20.22 -6.31
CA ASP A 200 9.08 21.07 -6.56
C ASP A 200 7.79 20.26 -6.80
N GLY A 201 7.86 18.93 -6.68
CA GLY A 201 6.75 17.97 -6.81
C GLY A 201 6.75 16.94 -5.68
N LEU A 202 5.58 16.33 -5.44
CA LEU A 202 5.20 15.44 -4.32
C LEU A 202 5.29 16.02 -2.90
N ALA A 203 6.20 16.97 -2.65
CA ALA A 203 6.48 17.53 -1.32
C ALA A 203 5.84 18.91 -1.05
N ARG A 204 4.97 19.41 -1.94
CA ARG A 204 4.09 20.55 -1.62
C ARG A 204 2.85 19.97 -0.96
N GLY A 205 2.66 20.23 0.34
CA GLY A 205 1.43 19.88 1.05
C GLY A 205 1.46 18.60 1.89
N THR A 206 2.61 17.94 2.08
CA THR A 206 2.78 16.81 3.01
C THR A 206 3.96 17.06 3.97
N TYR A 207 3.94 16.39 5.13
CA TYR A 207 5.08 16.37 6.07
C TYR A 207 5.42 14.95 6.50
N ASN A 208 6.68 14.73 6.88
CA ASN A 208 7.21 13.41 7.22
C ASN A 208 8.11 13.48 8.46
N ASN A 209 8.35 12.33 9.10
CA ASN A 209 9.21 12.21 10.28
C ASN A 209 10.60 11.63 9.98
N GLY A 210 11.02 11.61 8.71
CA GLY A 210 12.24 10.95 8.27
C GLY A 210 12.11 9.43 8.02
N THR A 211 10.96 8.84 8.31
CA THR A 211 10.67 7.43 8.01
C THR A 211 9.39 7.29 7.20
N TYR A 212 8.37 8.09 7.50
CA TYR A 212 7.02 7.96 6.96
C TYR A 212 6.39 9.33 6.68
N ILE A 213 5.46 9.38 5.72
CA ILE A 213 4.55 10.52 5.56
C ILE A 213 3.51 10.49 6.68
N MET A 214 3.36 11.60 7.39
CA MET A 214 2.52 11.68 8.59
C MET A 214 1.16 12.32 8.33
N GLY A 215 1.07 13.15 7.30
CA GLY A 215 -0.13 13.89 6.97
C GLY A 215 0.16 15.00 5.99
N VAL A 216 -0.63 16.06 6.10
CA VAL A 216 -0.66 17.16 5.15
C VAL A 216 -0.24 18.48 5.79
N THR A 217 0.37 19.35 5.01
CA THR A 217 0.72 20.72 5.41
C THR A 217 -0.18 21.67 4.63
N LEU A 218 -1.24 22.18 5.28
CA LEU A 218 -2.29 22.96 4.61
C LEU A 218 -2.58 24.30 5.31
N PRO A 219 -3.24 25.26 4.62
CA PRO A 219 -3.70 26.48 5.25
C PRO A 219 -4.86 26.24 6.24
N VAL A 220 -4.75 26.84 7.42
CA VAL A 220 -5.70 26.73 8.52
C VAL A 220 -6.05 28.11 9.06
N ARG A 221 -7.35 28.38 9.16
CA ARG A 221 -7.91 29.55 9.85
C ARG A 221 -8.08 29.25 11.33
N VAL A 222 -7.59 30.13 12.17
CA VAL A 222 -7.61 30.01 13.63
C VAL A 222 -8.21 31.27 14.23
N THR A 223 -9.05 31.16 15.26
CA THR A 223 -9.51 32.34 16.01
C THR A 223 -8.33 32.93 16.78
N GLU A 224 -8.26 34.26 16.97
CA GLU A 224 -7.18 34.84 17.78
C GLU A 224 -7.07 34.21 19.18
N SER A 225 -8.21 33.83 19.76
CA SER A 225 -8.27 33.17 21.07
C SER A 225 -7.65 31.77 21.09
N ASP A 226 -7.76 31.03 19.99
CA ASP A 226 -7.20 29.68 19.86
C ASP A 226 -5.75 29.71 19.40
N TYR A 227 -5.38 30.70 18.59
CA TYR A 227 -4.00 30.93 18.15
C TYR A 227 -3.06 31.07 19.37
N ALA A 228 -3.48 31.81 20.39
CA ALA A 228 -2.74 31.97 21.65
C ALA A 228 -2.56 30.66 22.46
N LYS A 229 -3.30 29.58 22.13
CA LYS A 229 -3.23 28.27 22.79
C LYS A 229 -2.39 27.27 22.02
N LEU A 230 -1.91 27.62 20.82
CA LEU A 230 -1.08 26.73 20.01
C LEU A 230 0.30 26.53 20.64
N ALA A 231 0.85 25.32 20.51
CA ALA A 231 2.18 25.02 21.00
C ALA A 231 3.24 25.69 20.10
N SER A 232 4.13 26.49 20.68
CA SER A 232 5.16 27.23 19.94
C SER A 232 6.53 26.55 19.89
N ASN A 233 6.71 25.42 20.58
CA ASN A 233 7.97 24.70 20.70
C ASN A 233 8.06 23.46 19.79
N LEU A 234 7.35 23.48 18.67
CA LEU A 234 7.33 22.41 17.66
C LEU A 234 8.37 22.66 16.57
N THR A 235 8.83 21.60 15.93
CA THR A 235 9.74 21.62 14.78
C THR A 235 9.01 21.23 13.50
N ALA A 236 9.60 21.49 12.33
CA ALA A 236 8.96 21.31 11.03
C ALA A 236 8.41 19.90 10.74
N ASN A 237 8.88 18.88 11.47
CA ASN A 237 8.45 17.49 11.32
C ASN A 237 7.39 17.05 12.35
N ASP A 238 7.08 17.91 13.32
CA ASP A 238 6.12 17.60 14.36
C ASP A 238 4.67 17.84 13.87
N ASP A 239 3.75 17.04 14.40
CA ASP A 239 2.31 17.26 14.23
C ASP A 239 1.93 18.64 14.75
N TYR A 240 1.09 19.35 14.00
CA TYR A 240 0.58 20.69 14.32
C TYR A 240 1.64 21.79 14.38
N TYR A 241 2.87 21.53 13.92
CA TYR A 241 3.81 22.61 13.61
C TYR A 241 3.15 23.58 12.62
N PHE A 242 3.34 24.87 12.85
CA PHE A 242 2.71 25.90 12.03
C PHE A 242 3.60 27.11 11.80
N VAL A 243 3.31 27.82 10.70
CA VAL A 243 3.94 29.09 10.31
C VAL A 243 2.84 30.08 9.93
N ASP A 244 3.00 31.34 10.31
CA ASP A 244 2.03 32.38 9.99
C ASP A 244 1.93 32.65 8.48
N LEU A 245 0.71 32.86 8.01
CA LEU A 245 0.41 33.38 6.67
C LEU A 245 0.03 34.86 6.77
N ALA A 246 0.63 35.67 5.90
CA ALA A 246 0.39 37.11 5.87
C ALA A 246 -0.99 37.46 5.28
N GLU A 247 -1.52 36.61 4.40
CA GLU A 247 -2.74 36.84 3.64
C GLU A 247 -3.72 35.67 3.82
N GLU A 248 -5.01 35.94 3.58
CA GLU A 248 -6.04 34.89 3.55
C GLU A 248 -5.81 33.99 2.33
N PRO A 249 -5.62 32.67 2.53
CA PRO A 249 -5.46 31.73 1.43
C PRO A 249 -6.78 31.48 0.71
N THR A 250 -6.73 31.13 -0.58
CA THR A 250 -7.92 30.84 -1.41
C THR A 250 -8.87 29.84 -0.75
N ALA A 251 -8.32 28.77 -0.17
CA ALA A 251 -9.08 27.80 0.60
C ALA A 251 -8.30 27.40 1.85
N TYR A 252 -9.03 27.07 2.92
CA TYR A 252 -8.47 26.70 4.21
C TYR A 252 -9.40 25.76 4.98
N SER A 253 -8.81 25.02 5.92
CA SER A 253 -9.56 24.37 7.00
C SER A 253 -9.72 25.31 8.20
N THR A 254 -10.74 25.15 9.03
CA THR A 254 -10.88 25.90 10.30
C THR A 254 -10.49 25.02 11.47
N LEU A 255 -9.54 25.49 12.30
CA LEU A 255 -9.18 24.83 13.55
C LEU A 255 -10.24 25.09 14.62
N THR A 256 -10.63 24.03 15.32
CA THR A 256 -11.34 24.10 16.59
C THR A 256 -10.54 23.36 17.66
N ILE A 257 -10.19 24.07 18.74
CA ILE A 257 -9.60 23.46 19.93
C ILE A 257 -10.74 22.97 20.83
N ASP A 258 -10.87 21.66 20.94
CA ASP A 258 -11.88 21.04 21.79
C ASP A 258 -11.60 21.31 23.28
N SER A 259 -12.62 21.15 24.13
CA SER A 259 -12.53 21.35 25.59
C SER A 259 -11.45 20.52 26.32
N ASN A 260 -10.97 19.44 25.70
CA ASN A 260 -9.89 18.58 26.19
C ASN A 260 -8.50 18.98 25.65
N GLY A 261 -8.42 20.08 24.89
CA GLY A 261 -7.20 20.57 24.25
C GLY A 261 -6.83 19.86 22.94
N SER A 262 -7.63 18.91 22.44
CA SER A 262 -7.35 18.30 21.13
C SER A 262 -7.77 19.20 19.99
N TYR A 263 -7.10 19.06 18.86
CA TYR A 263 -7.40 19.82 17.65
C TYR A 263 -8.39 19.04 16.78
N SER A 264 -9.28 19.78 16.13
CA SER A 264 -10.19 19.25 15.11
C SER A 264 -10.28 20.26 13.99
N PHE A 265 -10.46 19.75 12.78
CA PHE A 265 -10.37 20.52 11.55
C PHE A 265 -11.68 20.40 10.79
N SER A 266 -12.11 21.47 10.13
CA SER A 266 -13.25 21.43 9.21
C SER A 266 -12.82 20.90 7.84
N ALA A 267 -13.76 20.36 7.07
CA ALA A 267 -13.52 20.16 5.66
C ALA A 267 -13.25 21.53 5.00
N MET A 268 -12.40 21.54 3.97
CA MET A 268 -12.23 22.71 3.13
C MET A 268 -13.52 22.97 2.33
N ALA A 269 -13.76 24.22 1.97
CA ALA A 269 -14.88 24.58 1.10
C ALA A 269 -14.72 23.95 -0.29
N ALA A 270 -15.83 23.82 -1.03
CA ALA A 270 -15.78 23.44 -2.44
C ALA A 270 -14.97 24.47 -3.24
N SER A 271 -14.21 23.99 -4.22
CA SER A 271 -13.47 24.85 -5.14
C SER A 271 -14.40 25.70 -5.99
N THR A 272 -13.91 26.86 -6.39
CA THR A 272 -14.61 27.77 -7.32
C THR A 272 -14.08 27.64 -8.75
N LEU A 273 -13.09 26.79 -8.99
CA LEU A 273 -12.58 26.51 -10.33
C LEU A 273 -13.69 25.89 -11.18
N ASN A 274 -13.84 26.37 -12.41
CA ASN A 274 -14.75 25.79 -13.38
C ASN A 274 -14.11 24.55 -14.03
N THR A 275 -14.23 23.40 -13.36
CA THR A 275 -13.62 22.14 -13.79
C THR A 275 -14.62 21.21 -14.51
N ALA A 276 -15.87 21.62 -14.64
CA ALA A 276 -16.88 20.83 -15.33
C ALA A 276 -16.43 20.61 -16.79
N SER A 277 -16.40 19.35 -17.24
CA SER A 277 -15.91 18.90 -18.56
C SER A 277 -14.40 18.95 -18.85
N THR A 278 -13.58 19.42 -17.90
CA THR A 278 -12.10 19.39 -18.05
C THR A 278 -11.45 18.26 -17.25
N LEU A 279 -12.16 17.73 -16.25
CA LEU A 279 -11.68 16.64 -15.40
C LEU A 279 -12.57 15.42 -15.54
N SER A 280 -11.95 14.25 -15.46
CA SER A 280 -12.66 12.98 -15.46
C SER A 280 -11.90 11.86 -14.74
N VAL A 281 -12.63 10.79 -14.44
CA VAL A 281 -12.04 9.51 -14.05
C VAL A 281 -11.74 8.73 -15.33
N GLY A 282 -10.47 8.44 -15.58
CA GLY A 282 -10.00 7.65 -16.72
C GLY A 282 -10.22 6.15 -16.55
N GLU A 283 -9.81 5.38 -17.55
CA GLU A 283 -10.00 3.93 -17.58
C GLU A 283 -9.42 3.22 -16.34
N GLN A 284 -10.13 2.18 -15.91
CA GLN A 284 -9.68 1.29 -14.86
C GLN A 284 -8.63 0.32 -15.39
N SER A 285 -7.49 0.20 -14.70
CA SER A 285 -6.54 -0.90 -14.93
C SER A 285 -6.46 -1.85 -13.74
N LEU A 286 -6.48 -3.15 -14.03
CA LEU A 286 -6.28 -4.24 -13.07
C LEU A 286 -4.82 -4.73 -13.00
N THR A 287 -3.96 -4.22 -13.88
CA THR A 287 -2.58 -4.71 -14.06
C THR A 287 -1.54 -3.59 -14.13
N ALA A 288 -1.93 -2.33 -13.87
CA ALA A 288 -1.05 -1.15 -13.96
C ALA A 288 0.06 -1.08 -12.88
N GLY A 289 0.20 -2.13 -12.06
CA GLY A 289 1.44 -2.39 -11.33
C GLY A 289 1.59 -1.67 -10.00
N TYR A 290 0.59 -0.88 -9.56
CA TYR A 290 0.60 -0.22 -8.25
C TYR A 290 -0.47 -0.75 -7.28
N GLY A 291 -1.63 -1.20 -7.77
CA GLY A 291 -2.69 -1.78 -6.96
C GLY A 291 -3.63 -2.68 -7.74
N ASP A 292 -4.62 -3.25 -7.04
CA ASP A 292 -5.64 -4.11 -7.63
C ASP A 292 -6.60 -3.33 -8.53
N TYR A 293 -6.85 -2.09 -8.13
CA TYR A 293 -7.57 -1.11 -8.90
C TYR A 293 -6.72 0.12 -9.05
N GLN A 294 -6.65 0.63 -10.27
CA GLN A 294 -6.02 1.89 -10.60
C GLN A 294 -6.90 2.67 -11.56
N ILE A 295 -7.06 3.97 -11.29
CA ILE A 295 -7.77 4.94 -12.12
C ILE A 295 -6.88 6.15 -12.35
N ASP A 296 -7.06 6.81 -13.48
CA ASP A 296 -6.40 8.09 -13.77
C ASP A 296 -7.36 9.26 -13.48
N LEU A 297 -6.83 10.37 -12.97
CA LEU A 297 -7.55 11.63 -12.79
C LEU A 297 -7.18 12.55 -13.96
N VAL A 298 -7.93 12.39 -15.06
CA VAL A 298 -7.64 13.09 -16.32
C VAL A 298 -7.75 14.59 -16.11
N GLY A 299 -6.76 15.33 -16.61
CA GLY A 299 -6.71 16.78 -16.50
C GLY A 299 -6.13 17.29 -15.16
N ILE A 300 -5.61 16.40 -14.32
CA ILE A 300 -4.81 16.75 -13.15
C ILE A 300 -3.38 16.25 -13.39
N GLY A 301 -2.47 17.15 -13.74
CA GLY A 301 -1.09 16.80 -14.12
C GLY A 301 -0.02 17.33 -13.19
N THR A 302 1.16 16.71 -13.22
CA THR A 302 2.36 17.16 -12.47
C THR A 302 3.58 17.33 -13.37
N GLY A 303 3.37 17.42 -14.68
CA GLY A 303 4.42 17.51 -15.69
C GLY A 303 5.31 18.76 -15.58
N ALA A 304 6.50 18.67 -16.17
CA ALA A 304 7.41 19.81 -16.33
C ALA A 304 6.99 20.75 -17.49
N ASP A 305 6.10 20.29 -18.37
CA ASP A 305 5.51 21.12 -19.42
C ASP A 305 4.46 22.05 -18.82
N ALA A 306 4.52 23.34 -19.20
CA ALA A 306 3.64 24.37 -18.66
C ALA A 306 2.15 24.08 -18.91
N ASP A 307 1.85 23.29 -19.94
CA ASP A 307 0.50 22.93 -20.37
C ASP A 307 -0.07 21.70 -19.65
N VAL A 308 0.67 21.03 -18.75
CA VAL A 308 0.17 19.86 -17.98
C VAL A 308 0.57 19.95 -16.50
N LYS A 309 0.78 21.17 -16.01
CA LYS A 309 1.18 21.45 -14.63
C LYS A 309 -0.01 21.99 -13.83
N GLY A 310 -0.67 21.10 -13.10
CA GLY A 310 -1.75 21.44 -12.19
C GLY A 310 -3.13 20.97 -12.66
N ILE A 311 -4.16 21.70 -12.25
CA ILE A 311 -5.56 21.30 -12.43
C ILE A 311 -6.16 22.03 -13.63
N ALA A 312 -6.64 21.28 -14.61
CA ALA A 312 -7.32 21.83 -15.77
C ALA A 312 -8.67 22.46 -15.39
N TYR A 313 -8.91 23.68 -15.87
CA TYR A 313 -10.16 24.41 -15.67
C TYR A 313 -10.47 25.28 -16.90
N LYS A 314 -11.72 25.74 -17.01
CA LYS A 314 -12.14 26.74 -18.00
C LYS A 314 -11.98 28.15 -17.45
N ASP A 315 -11.21 28.97 -18.14
CA ASP A 315 -11.05 30.38 -17.81
C ASP A 315 -12.30 31.21 -18.19
N ALA A 316 -12.22 32.54 -18.00
CA ALA A 316 -13.33 33.44 -18.34
C ALA A 316 -13.71 33.47 -19.83
N ASN A 317 -12.85 32.94 -20.72
CA ASN A 317 -13.07 32.86 -22.16
C ASN A 317 -13.44 31.45 -22.62
N ASP A 318 -13.79 30.55 -21.69
CA ASP A 318 -14.06 29.14 -21.96
C ASP A 318 -12.88 28.39 -22.62
N THR A 319 -11.66 28.86 -22.37
CA THR A 319 -10.42 28.19 -22.82
C THR A 319 -9.88 27.31 -21.70
N VAL A 320 -9.33 26.15 -22.05
CA VAL A 320 -8.69 25.27 -21.07
C VAL A 320 -7.39 25.92 -20.59
N ALA A 321 -7.29 26.10 -19.28
CA ALA A 321 -6.11 26.61 -18.60
C ALA A 321 -5.75 25.70 -17.42
N TYR A 322 -4.56 25.87 -16.86
CA TYR A 322 -4.04 25.03 -15.78
C TYR A 322 -3.72 25.86 -14.54
N LYS A 323 -4.22 25.40 -13.39
CA LYS A 323 -3.99 26.04 -12.10
C LYS A 323 -2.95 25.23 -11.32
N ASP A 324 -1.80 25.85 -11.03
CA ASP A 324 -0.83 25.29 -10.09
C ASP A 324 -1.47 25.24 -8.70
N ALA A 325 -1.87 24.05 -8.28
CA ALA A 325 -2.56 23.79 -7.03
C ALA A 325 -1.88 22.65 -6.30
N VAL A 326 -1.85 22.75 -4.98
CA VAL A 326 -1.35 21.70 -4.11
C VAL A 326 -2.47 20.71 -3.86
N ILE A 327 -2.21 19.41 -4.00
CA ILE A 327 -3.18 18.36 -3.66
C ILE A 327 -2.78 17.76 -2.32
N TYR A 328 -3.71 17.78 -1.37
CA TYR A 328 -3.53 17.27 -0.01
C TYR A 328 -3.97 15.80 0.12
N GLY A 329 -4.91 15.37 -0.73
CA GLY A 329 -5.36 13.99 -0.79
C GLY A 329 -6.62 13.83 -1.62
N ALA A 330 -7.10 12.60 -1.76
CA ALA A 330 -8.34 12.31 -2.46
C ALA A 330 -9.29 11.45 -1.62
N ILE A 331 -10.57 11.41 -2.00
CA ILE A 331 -11.57 10.50 -1.48
C ILE A 331 -12.31 9.90 -2.67
N VAL A 332 -12.39 8.57 -2.73
CA VAL A 332 -13.17 7.85 -3.75
C VAL A 332 -14.47 7.42 -3.11
N ASP A 333 -15.58 7.97 -3.59
CA ASP A 333 -16.93 7.65 -3.16
C ASP A 333 -17.53 6.62 -4.13
N MET A 334 -18.11 5.56 -3.58
CA MET A 334 -18.55 4.40 -4.36
C MET A 334 -19.79 3.74 -3.77
N THR A 335 -20.49 2.99 -4.62
CA THR A 335 -21.60 2.13 -4.25
C THR A 335 -21.13 0.67 -4.33
N THR A 336 -21.10 -0.02 -3.21
CA THR A 336 -20.69 -1.43 -3.13
C THR A 336 -21.72 -2.35 -3.78
N THR A 337 -21.32 -3.58 -4.10
CA THR A 337 -22.20 -4.60 -4.71
C THR A 337 -23.39 -4.99 -3.84
N ASP A 338 -23.33 -4.72 -2.53
CA ASP A 338 -24.44 -4.88 -1.58
C ASP A 338 -25.25 -3.58 -1.35
N ASN A 339 -25.13 -2.61 -2.25
CA ASN A 339 -25.83 -1.32 -2.26
C ASN A 339 -25.57 -0.45 -1.02
N LYS A 340 -24.34 -0.46 -0.49
CA LYS A 340 -23.90 0.46 0.56
C LYS A 340 -22.98 1.53 -0.02
N THR A 341 -22.97 2.69 0.60
CA THR A 341 -21.96 3.71 0.29
C THR A 341 -20.64 3.35 0.96
N ALA A 342 -19.56 3.40 0.20
CA ALA A 342 -18.21 3.42 0.74
C ALA A 342 -17.49 4.68 0.27
N SER A 343 -16.66 5.25 1.15
CA SER A 343 -15.87 6.45 0.92
C SER A 343 -14.46 6.14 1.39
N LEU A 344 -13.53 6.02 0.45
CA LEU A 344 -12.15 5.62 0.68
C LEU A 344 -11.28 6.87 0.65
N ALA A 345 -10.67 7.24 1.77
CA ALA A 345 -9.66 8.30 1.76
C ALA A 345 -8.36 7.74 1.16
N MET A 346 -7.61 8.57 0.42
CA MET A 346 -6.44 8.16 -0.36
C MET A 346 -5.25 9.09 -0.06
N THR A 347 -4.17 8.53 0.47
CA THR A 347 -2.95 9.24 0.86
C THR A 347 -1.97 9.39 -0.29
N ALA A 348 -1.12 10.41 -0.21
CA ALA A 348 -0.05 10.64 -1.19
C ALA A 348 0.95 9.49 -1.19
N LEU A 349 1.48 9.13 -2.36
CA LEU A 349 2.46 8.04 -2.61
C LEU A 349 2.00 6.62 -2.32
N GLU A 350 1.08 6.40 -1.38
CA GLU A 350 0.52 5.07 -1.13
C GLU A 350 -0.63 4.77 -2.09
N ASN A 351 -1.58 5.70 -2.20
CA ASN A 351 -2.74 5.55 -3.07
C ASN A 351 -2.73 6.55 -4.21
N LEU A 352 -2.25 7.76 -3.97
CA LEU A 352 -2.28 8.86 -4.93
C LEU A 352 -0.87 9.03 -5.52
N TRP A 353 -0.69 8.52 -6.73
CA TRP A 353 0.58 8.43 -7.43
C TRP A 353 0.79 9.64 -8.33
N TYR A 354 1.87 10.36 -8.04
CA TYR A 354 2.35 11.50 -8.81
C TYR A 354 3.73 11.14 -9.34
N GLY A 355 3.81 10.42 -10.46
CA GLY A 355 5.11 10.27 -11.12
C GLY A 355 5.64 11.67 -11.47
N THR A 356 6.96 11.90 -11.39
CA THR A 356 7.58 13.24 -11.58
C THR A 356 7.31 13.90 -12.95
N LYS A 357 6.56 13.26 -13.85
CA LYS A 357 6.16 13.71 -15.19
C LYS A 357 4.89 13.00 -15.71
N VAL A 358 3.91 12.68 -14.87
CA VAL A 358 2.66 12.06 -15.36
C VAL A 358 1.70 13.13 -15.89
N ALA A 359 1.07 12.82 -17.04
CA ALA A 359 0.04 13.66 -17.62
C ALA A 359 -1.20 13.73 -16.71
N ASP A 360 -1.53 12.60 -16.10
CA ASP A 360 -2.67 12.44 -15.20
C ASP A 360 -2.21 11.79 -13.89
N VAL A 361 -2.66 12.36 -12.77
CA VAL A 361 -2.45 11.81 -11.44
C VAL A 361 -3.24 10.51 -11.30
N GLN A 362 -2.64 9.49 -10.71
CA GLN A 362 -3.27 8.16 -10.64
C GLN A 362 -3.70 7.86 -9.20
N ILE A 363 -4.86 7.23 -9.02
CA ILE A 363 -5.28 6.65 -7.74
C ILE A 363 -5.22 5.13 -7.88
N ALA A 364 -4.49 4.47 -6.98
CA ALA A 364 -4.45 3.02 -6.87
C ALA A 364 -4.78 2.54 -5.46
N TRP A 365 -5.49 1.42 -5.35
CA TRP A 365 -5.79 0.79 -4.07
C TRP A 365 -5.94 -0.72 -4.20
N SER A 366 -5.93 -1.38 -3.04
CA SER A 366 -5.99 -2.83 -2.96
C SER A 366 -7.16 -3.36 -2.19
N ILE A 367 -7.54 -4.59 -2.51
CA ILE A 367 -8.68 -5.30 -1.94
C ILE A 367 -8.27 -6.71 -1.47
N PRO A 368 -9.00 -7.31 -0.52
CA PRO A 368 -8.67 -8.65 -0.01
C PRO A 368 -8.72 -9.76 -1.08
N GLU A 369 -9.56 -9.60 -2.10
CA GLU A 369 -9.77 -10.57 -3.18
C GLU A 369 -8.74 -10.44 -4.32
N GLY A 370 -7.95 -9.37 -4.30
CA GLY A 370 -6.98 -9.05 -5.34
C GLY A 370 -5.60 -9.65 -5.12
N GLN A 371 -4.65 -9.18 -5.93
CA GLN A 371 -3.23 -9.49 -5.86
C GLN A 371 -2.49 -8.64 -4.80
N GLY A 372 -3.05 -7.50 -4.39
CA GLY A 372 -2.46 -6.54 -3.45
C GLY A 372 -1.63 -5.44 -4.13
N LEU A 373 -1.13 -4.47 -3.36
CA LEU A 373 -0.30 -3.38 -3.92
C LEU A 373 1.03 -3.98 -4.39
N CYS A 374 1.32 -3.80 -5.67
CA CYS A 374 2.58 -4.19 -6.26
C CYS A 374 3.61 -3.09 -5.98
N ARG A 375 4.74 -3.44 -5.36
CA ARG A 375 5.85 -2.49 -5.22
C ARG A 375 6.33 -2.10 -6.61
N ALA A 376 6.62 -0.82 -6.82
CA ALA A 376 7.40 -0.40 -7.98
C ALA A 376 8.67 -1.27 -8.06
N HIS A 377 8.92 -1.90 -9.21
CA HIS A 377 10.01 -2.85 -9.50
C HIS A 377 9.80 -4.33 -9.14
N ASN A 378 8.56 -4.84 -9.18
CA ASN A 378 8.26 -6.28 -9.35
C ASN A 378 8.82 -7.22 -8.25
N SER A 379 9.29 -6.71 -7.11
CA SER A 379 9.81 -7.53 -6.02
C SER A 379 8.65 -8.24 -5.32
N ALA A 380 8.70 -9.57 -5.30
CA ALA A 380 7.60 -10.48 -4.93
C ALA A 380 7.13 -10.45 -3.46
N GLU A 381 7.55 -9.48 -2.65
CA GLU A 381 7.11 -9.34 -1.26
C GLU A 381 5.89 -8.42 -1.16
N ALA A 382 4.71 -9.02 -1.33
CA ALA A 382 3.41 -8.45 -0.96
C ALA A 382 3.31 -8.26 0.57
N GLY A 383 4.03 -7.25 1.09
CA GLY A 383 4.08 -6.91 2.50
C GLY A 383 3.07 -5.83 2.88
N HIS A 384 2.09 -6.20 3.70
CA HIS A 384 1.43 -5.36 4.72
C HIS A 384 0.71 -4.06 4.33
N TYR A 385 0.22 -3.92 3.10
CA TYR A 385 -0.61 -2.77 2.74
C TYR A 385 -2.06 -2.87 3.25
N TYR A 386 -2.69 -1.71 3.47
CA TYR A 386 -4.10 -1.64 3.84
C TYR A 386 -4.98 -2.13 2.68
N TRP A 387 -6.01 -2.92 3.00
CA TRP A 387 -6.98 -3.42 2.03
C TRP A 387 -8.35 -2.79 2.28
N PHE A 388 -8.94 -2.24 1.24
CA PHE A 388 -10.26 -1.64 1.27
C PHE A 388 -11.32 -2.73 1.04
N GLU A 389 -11.83 -3.28 2.14
CA GLU A 389 -12.84 -4.33 2.13
C GLU A 389 -14.16 -3.89 1.46
N GLY A 390 -14.80 -4.80 0.74
CA GLY A 390 -16.15 -4.59 0.19
C GLY A 390 -16.21 -3.72 -1.07
N THR A 391 -15.06 -3.40 -1.66
CA THR A 391 -14.95 -2.56 -2.87
C THR A 391 -14.81 -3.39 -4.16
N ASN A 392 -14.67 -4.71 -4.04
CA ASN A 392 -14.65 -5.64 -5.18
C ASN A 392 -15.94 -5.51 -6.01
N GLY A 393 -15.81 -5.05 -7.27
CA GLY A 393 -16.94 -4.83 -8.16
C GLY A 393 -17.84 -3.64 -7.81
N ALA A 394 -17.40 -2.75 -6.92
CA ALA A 394 -18.15 -1.55 -6.58
C ALA A 394 -18.24 -0.59 -7.77
N THR A 395 -19.21 0.33 -7.74
CA THR A 395 -19.38 1.37 -8.74
C THR A 395 -18.84 2.68 -8.20
N ILE A 396 -17.89 3.31 -8.90
CA ILE A 396 -17.40 4.63 -8.51
C ILE A 396 -18.50 5.66 -8.79
N ASN A 397 -18.86 6.43 -7.77
CA ASN A 397 -19.84 7.51 -7.89
C ASN A 397 -19.13 8.82 -8.28
N ASP A 398 -18.10 9.17 -7.51
CA ASP A 398 -17.31 10.39 -7.69
C ASP A 398 -15.94 10.28 -6.99
N VAL A 399 -15.04 11.16 -7.38
CA VAL A 399 -13.73 11.35 -6.73
C VAL A 399 -13.63 12.79 -6.24
N ARG A 400 -13.44 12.97 -4.93
CA ARG A 400 -13.19 14.27 -4.32
C ARG A 400 -11.70 14.48 -4.12
N VAL A 401 -11.12 15.45 -4.83
CA VAL A 401 -9.72 15.86 -4.71
C VAL A 401 -9.64 17.09 -3.82
N ILE A 402 -8.87 17.01 -2.73
CA ILE A 402 -8.74 18.08 -1.74
C ILE A 402 -7.48 18.90 -2.06
N THR A 403 -7.63 20.19 -2.34
CA THR A 403 -6.55 21.01 -2.91
C THR A 403 -6.41 22.38 -2.23
N SER A 404 -5.34 23.12 -2.56
CA SER A 404 -5.17 24.53 -2.16
C SER A 404 -6.23 25.47 -2.70
N GLU A 405 -7.00 25.04 -3.71
CA GLU A 405 -8.11 25.79 -4.31
C GLU A 405 -9.47 25.35 -3.74
N GLY A 406 -9.48 24.39 -2.81
CA GLY A 406 -10.70 23.80 -2.23
C GLY A 406 -10.90 22.35 -2.67
N VAL A 407 -12.07 21.81 -2.34
CA VAL A 407 -12.46 20.44 -2.71
C VAL A 407 -13.06 20.45 -4.11
N ILE A 408 -12.49 19.67 -5.01
CA ILE A 408 -12.99 19.45 -6.37
C ILE A 408 -13.66 18.08 -6.40
N THR A 409 -14.89 18.01 -6.90
CA THR A 409 -15.59 16.74 -7.14
C THR A 409 -15.53 16.43 -8.63
N ILE A 410 -15.02 15.25 -8.96
CA ILE A 410 -14.97 14.71 -10.31
C ILE A 410 -16.03 13.61 -10.38
N ASP A 411 -17.07 13.83 -11.17
CA ASP A 411 -18.11 12.84 -11.36
C ASP A 411 -17.54 11.65 -12.16
N ALA A 412 -17.77 10.42 -11.70
CA ALA A 412 -17.28 9.20 -12.36
C ALA A 412 -18.21 8.74 -13.49
N VAL A 413 -18.59 9.68 -14.36
CA VAL A 413 -19.33 9.37 -15.59
C VAL A 413 -18.34 8.80 -16.59
N ASP A 414 -18.60 7.58 -17.06
CA ASP A 414 -17.82 6.90 -18.10
C ASP A 414 -17.70 7.80 -19.34
N LEU A 415 -16.48 8.28 -19.62
CA LEU A 415 -16.19 9.18 -20.72
C LEU A 415 -15.62 8.47 -21.96
N ASP A 416 -15.25 7.19 -21.85
CA ASP A 416 -14.87 6.37 -23.00
C ASP A 416 -16.07 5.66 -23.64
N SER A 417 -17.17 5.50 -22.91
CA SER A 417 -18.44 5.00 -23.46
C SER A 417 -19.37 6.15 -23.85
N ALA A 418 -19.11 6.78 -25.00
CA ALA A 418 -20.00 7.76 -25.63
C ALA A 418 -21.39 7.22 -26.06
N THR A 419 -21.89 6.13 -25.47
CA THR A 419 -23.19 5.55 -25.82
C THR A 419 -24.13 5.18 -24.67
N ASP A 420 -23.66 4.85 -23.45
CA ASP A 420 -24.57 4.23 -22.46
C ASP A 420 -24.67 4.92 -21.07
N GLY A 421 -23.90 5.96 -20.77
CA GLY A 421 -24.10 6.80 -19.58
C GLY A 421 -24.06 6.07 -18.23
N ASN A 422 -23.44 4.89 -18.17
CA ASN A 422 -23.32 4.09 -16.96
C ASN A 422 -22.08 4.50 -16.17
N GLN A 423 -22.19 4.52 -14.83
CA GLN A 423 -21.08 4.77 -13.91
C GLN A 423 -20.00 3.69 -14.05
N THR A 424 -18.73 4.03 -13.79
CA THR A 424 -17.60 3.08 -13.86
C THR A 424 -17.73 2.00 -12.78
N ALA A 425 -18.36 0.88 -13.13
CA ALA A 425 -18.36 -0.32 -12.31
C ALA A 425 -16.97 -0.97 -12.39
N LEU A 426 -16.36 -1.20 -11.23
CA LEU A 426 -15.07 -1.86 -11.15
C LEU A 426 -15.21 -3.30 -11.66
N ALA A 427 -14.25 -3.75 -12.46
CA ALA A 427 -14.14 -5.17 -12.79
C ALA A 427 -13.99 -6.02 -11.50
N LYS A 428 -14.66 -7.17 -11.46
CA LYS A 428 -14.71 -8.03 -10.26
C LYS A 428 -13.49 -8.94 -10.21
N TYR A 429 -12.84 -9.01 -9.06
CA TYR A 429 -11.93 -10.11 -8.75
C TYR A 429 -12.73 -11.35 -8.37
N TYR A 430 -12.28 -12.52 -8.82
CA TYR A 430 -12.88 -13.79 -8.46
C TYR A 430 -12.61 -14.11 -6.99
N ASP A 431 -13.67 -14.20 -6.18
CA ASP A 431 -13.61 -14.43 -4.73
C ASP A 431 -14.07 -15.84 -4.30
N GLY A 432 -14.35 -16.70 -5.29
CA GLY A 432 -14.79 -18.08 -5.08
C GLY A 432 -13.68 -19.04 -4.65
N ASP A 433 -14.07 -20.28 -4.35
CA ASP A 433 -13.15 -21.30 -3.86
C ASP A 433 -12.31 -21.93 -4.99
N LEU A 434 -11.01 -21.63 -5.00
CA LEU A 434 -10.04 -22.19 -5.94
C LEU A 434 -9.31 -23.43 -5.40
N SER A 435 -9.73 -24.01 -4.27
CA SER A 435 -9.03 -25.17 -3.67
C SER A 435 -9.09 -26.43 -4.54
N GLY A 436 -10.06 -26.52 -5.46
CA GLY A 436 -10.18 -27.58 -6.44
C GLY A 436 -9.29 -27.39 -7.69
N PHE A 437 -8.70 -26.20 -7.88
CA PHE A 437 -7.86 -25.93 -9.04
C PHE A 437 -6.57 -26.74 -8.98
N THR A 438 -6.35 -27.55 -10.01
CA THR A 438 -5.16 -28.38 -10.16
C THR A 438 -4.63 -28.33 -11.58
N TYR A 439 -3.35 -28.63 -11.72
CA TYR A 439 -2.70 -28.71 -13.01
C TYR A 439 -1.63 -29.82 -12.98
N THR A 440 -1.47 -30.48 -14.12
CA THR A 440 -0.46 -31.49 -14.36
C THR A 440 0.26 -31.15 -15.65
N PHE A 441 1.59 -31.06 -15.58
CA PHE A 441 2.46 -30.91 -16.74
C PHE A 441 2.99 -32.29 -17.15
N ASP A 442 2.80 -32.62 -18.42
CA ASP A 442 3.47 -33.73 -19.09
C ASP A 442 4.60 -33.18 -19.97
N ALA A 443 5.38 -34.05 -20.61
CA ALA A 443 6.53 -33.65 -21.43
C ALA A 443 6.16 -32.71 -22.60
N SER A 444 4.94 -32.80 -23.11
CA SER A 444 4.49 -32.04 -24.30
C SER A 444 3.13 -31.36 -24.13
N SER A 445 2.48 -31.48 -22.97
CA SER A 445 1.14 -30.93 -22.76
C SER A 445 0.92 -30.54 -21.31
N VAL A 446 -0.13 -29.76 -21.08
CA VAL A 446 -0.66 -29.45 -19.76
C VAL A 446 -2.13 -29.82 -19.68
N SER A 447 -2.54 -30.35 -18.54
CA SER A 447 -3.95 -30.55 -18.20
C SER A 447 -4.28 -29.75 -16.95
N LEU A 448 -5.30 -28.90 -17.03
CA LEU A 448 -5.83 -28.09 -15.93
C LEU A 448 -7.26 -28.54 -15.61
N SER A 449 -7.59 -28.61 -14.32
CA SER A 449 -8.93 -28.97 -13.87
C SER A 449 -9.34 -28.21 -12.61
N GLY A 450 -10.63 -28.22 -12.31
CA GLY A 450 -11.19 -27.46 -11.18
C GLY A 450 -11.22 -25.95 -11.43
N ILE A 451 -11.22 -25.53 -12.71
CA ILE A 451 -11.50 -24.15 -13.09
C ILE A 451 -12.98 -23.89 -12.83
N PRO A 452 -13.36 -22.80 -12.14
CA PRO A 452 -14.76 -22.54 -11.83
C PRO A 452 -15.62 -22.40 -13.10
N THR A 453 -16.77 -23.07 -13.12
CA THR A 453 -17.66 -23.12 -14.30
C THR A 453 -18.48 -21.85 -14.50
N GLU A 454 -18.53 -20.98 -13.50
CA GLU A 454 -19.14 -19.66 -13.56
C GLU A 454 -18.29 -18.62 -14.30
N LEU A 455 -17.02 -18.94 -14.63
CA LEU A 455 -16.18 -18.07 -15.44
C LEU A 455 -16.65 -18.11 -16.91
N GLU A 456 -17.08 -16.97 -17.43
CA GLU A 456 -17.58 -16.86 -18.81
C GLU A 456 -16.43 -16.77 -19.80
N ASN A 457 -16.50 -17.57 -20.88
CA ASN A 457 -15.50 -17.62 -21.95
C ASN A 457 -14.05 -17.77 -21.42
N ALA A 458 -13.90 -18.60 -20.38
CA ALA A 458 -12.63 -18.69 -19.68
C ALA A 458 -11.51 -19.26 -20.56
N LYS A 459 -10.33 -18.64 -20.48
CA LYS A 459 -9.11 -19.08 -21.19
C LYS A 459 -7.93 -19.16 -20.25
N VAL A 460 -7.02 -20.09 -20.53
CA VAL A 460 -5.79 -20.28 -19.78
C VAL A 460 -4.59 -19.93 -20.64
N SER A 461 -3.71 -19.11 -20.09
CA SER A 461 -2.36 -18.90 -20.60
C SER A 461 -1.33 -19.22 -19.54
N ILE A 462 -0.19 -19.77 -19.95
CA ILE A 462 0.96 -20.05 -19.09
C ILE A 462 2.18 -19.38 -19.71
N TYR A 463 2.84 -18.49 -18.97
CA TYR A 463 3.94 -17.70 -19.50
C TYR A 463 4.96 -17.31 -18.42
N THR A 464 6.18 -17.00 -18.86
CA THR A 464 7.16 -16.28 -18.05
C THR A 464 7.14 -14.80 -18.45
N THR A 465 7.59 -13.93 -17.55
CA THR A 465 7.74 -12.49 -17.83
C THR A 465 9.20 -12.09 -17.63
N SER A 466 9.74 -11.32 -18.56
CA SER A 466 11.05 -10.70 -18.46
C SER A 466 10.94 -9.25 -18.97
N GLY A 467 11.13 -8.29 -18.06
CA GLY A 467 10.82 -6.89 -18.32
C GLY A 467 9.36 -6.71 -18.74
N HIS A 468 9.14 -6.06 -19.89
CA HIS A 468 7.80 -5.82 -20.47
C HIS A 468 7.37 -6.91 -21.47
N SER A 469 8.09 -8.03 -21.54
CA SER A 469 7.84 -9.10 -22.51
C SER A 469 7.41 -10.40 -21.83
N SER A 470 6.41 -11.06 -22.41
CA SER A 470 5.93 -12.37 -21.97
C SER A 470 6.32 -13.44 -22.98
N SER A 471 6.79 -14.58 -22.49
CA SER A 471 7.04 -15.79 -23.30
C SER A 471 6.06 -16.88 -22.91
N TYR A 472 5.20 -17.27 -23.86
CA TYR A 472 4.09 -18.21 -23.62
C TYR A 472 4.54 -19.65 -23.85
N VAL A 473 4.27 -20.52 -22.87
CA VAL A 473 4.32 -21.98 -23.05
C VAL A 473 2.94 -22.55 -23.36
N VAL A 474 1.87 -21.84 -22.99
CA VAL A 474 0.48 -22.07 -23.43
C VAL A 474 -0.17 -20.72 -23.63
N GLN A 475 -0.90 -20.53 -24.71
CA GLN A 475 -1.59 -19.28 -25.01
C GLN A 475 -3.06 -19.53 -25.31
N ASN A 476 -3.94 -18.87 -24.54
CA ASN A 476 -5.39 -18.81 -24.76
C ASN A 476 -6.07 -20.18 -24.96
N ALA A 477 -5.67 -21.18 -24.18
CA ALA A 477 -6.33 -22.48 -24.18
C ALA A 477 -7.77 -22.35 -23.65
N GLU A 478 -8.75 -22.79 -24.45
CA GLU A 478 -10.17 -22.70 -24.09
C GLU A 478 -10.51 -23.62 -22.92
N VAL A 479 -11.31 -23.12 -21.99
CA VAL A 479 -11.82 -23.91 -20.86
C VAL A 479 -13.19 -24.48 -21.20
N THR A 480 -13.34 -25.79 -21.08
CA THR A 480 -14.62 -26.50 -21.25
C THR A 480 -14.92 -27.32 -20.00
N ASN A 481 -16.10 -27.12 -19.41
CA ASN A 481 -16.54 -27.83 -18.19
C ASN A 481 -15.51 -27.80 -17.05
N GLY A 482 -14.92 -26.62 -16.82
CA GLY A 482 -13.94 -26.40 -15.75
C GLY A 482 -12.58 -27.07 -15.98
N GLN A 483 -12.28 -27.45 -17.22
CA GLN A 483 -11.05 -28.13 -17.61
C GLN A 483 -10.46 -27.49 -18.88
N ALA A 484 -9.14 -27.53 -18.99
CA ALA A 484 -8.42 -27.14 -20.20
C ALA A 484 -7.25 -28.11 -20.44
N THR A 485 -7.02 -28.45 -21.70
CA THR A 485 -5.86 -29.24 -22.12
C THR A 485 -5.24 -28.53 -23.31
N ALA A 486 -3.92 -28.38 -23.29
CA ALA A 486 -3.19 -27.73 -24.36
C ALA A 486 -1.81 -28.37 -24.56
N ASP A 487 -1.35 -28.39 -25.80
CA ASP A 487 0.02 -28.71 -26.12
C ASP A 487 0.95 -27.56 -25.70
N LEU A 488 2.15 -27.92 -25.24
CA LEU A 488 3.16 -26.94 -24.86
C LEU A 488 3.78 -26.34 -26.13
N LEU A 489 3.77 -25.00 -26.19
CA LEU A 489 4.47 -24.23 -27.23
C LEU A 489 5.99 -24.22 -27.03
N ALA A 490 6.43 -24.44 -25.79
CA ALA A 490 7.83 -24.57 -25.41
C ALA A 490 7.97 -25.42 -24.15
N THR A 491 9.13 -26.05 -23.99
CA THR A 491 9.45 -26.90 -22.83
C THR A 491 9.53 -26.06 -21.55
N ILE A 492 9.06 -26.64 -20.44
CA ILE A 492 9.25 -26.08 -19.10
C ILE A 492 10.74 -26.17 -18.73
N VAL A 493 11.30 -25.07 -18.24
CA VAL A 493 12.72 -24.93 -17.90
C VAL A 493 12.87 -24.79 -16.39
N ASP A 494 13.77 -25.57 -15.81
CA ASP A 494 14.10 -25.48 -14.38
C ASP A 494 14.71 -24.11 -14.04
N GLY A 495 14.46 -23.63 -12.83
CA GLY A 495 14.88 -22.29 -12.41
C GLY A 495 13.99 -21.16 -12.92
N SER A 496 12.91 -21.47 -13.66
CA SER A 496 11.94 -20.47 -14.14
C SER A 496 10.66 -20.46 -13.31
N LYS A 497 10.12 -19.26 -13.07
CA LYS A 497 8.78 -19.06 -12.49
C LYS A 497 7.78 -18.74 -13.60
N TYR A 498 6.74 -19.57 -13.69
CA TYR A 498 5.65 -19.44 -14.63
C TYR A 498 4.42 -18.83 -13.96
N THR A 499 3.74 -17.94 -14.68
CA THR A 499 2.42 -17.43 -14.34
C THR A 499 1.39 -18.22 -15.14
N ILE A 500 0.49 -18.89 -14.42
CA ILE A 500 -0.75 -19.45 -14.97
C ILE A 500 -1.83 -18.38 -14.79
N SER A 501 -2.34 -17.87 -15.91
CA SER A 501 -3.39 -16.85 -15.96
C SER A 501 -4.67 -17.45 -16.49
N ILE A 502 -5.75 -17.35 -15.70
CA ILE A 502 -7.11 -17.68 -16.11
C ILE A 502 -7.84 -16.37 -16.35
N THR A 503 -8.20 -16.09 -17.60
CA THR A 503 -8.98 -14.89 -17.97
C THR A 503 -10.43 -15.28 -18.20
N SER A 504 -11.37 -14.40 -17.89
CA SER A 504 -12.79 -14.55 -18.22
C SER A 504 -13.42 -13.21 -18.56
N ASP A 505 -14.60 -13.23 -19.15
CA ASP A 505 -15.31 -11.99 -19.55
C ASP A 505 -15.98 -11.30 -18.35
N ASN A 506 -16.24 -12.05 -17.27
CA ASN A 506 -17.01 -11.60 -16.11
C ASN A 506 -16.18 -11.36 -14.83
N TYR A 507 -14.87 -11.67 -14.85
CA TYR A 507 -13.94 -11.43 -13.75
C TYR A 507 -12.55 -11.00 -14.27
N GLY A 508 -11.82 -10.26 -13.45
CA GLY A 508 -10.40 -9.99 -13.67
C GLY A 508 -9.56 -11.26 -13.68
N PRO A 509 -8.34 -11.22 -14.25
CA PRO A 509 -7.49 -12.40 -14.39
C PRO A 509 -7.15 -13.05 -13.03
N ILE A 510 -7.33 -14.37 -12.93
CA ILE A 510 -6.88 -15.17 -11.80
C ILE A 510 -5.46 -15.65 -12.08
N LEU A 511 -4.52 -15.26 -11.23
CA LEU A 511 -3.11 -15.64 -11.37
C LEU A 511 -2.71 -16.73 -10.36
N LYS A 512 -1.99 -17.74 -10.85
CA LYS A 512 -1.29 -18.76 -10.05
C LYS A 512 0.15 -18.86 -10.50
N TYR A 513 1.03 -19.24 -9.59
CA TYR A 513 2.45 -19.43 -9.88
C TYR A 513 2.81 -20.89 -9.87
N TYR A 514 3.69 -21.27 -10.80
CA TYR A 514 4.27 -22.60 -10.90
C TYR A 514 5.78 -22.49 -11.10
N ALA A 515 6.51 -23.36 -10.43
CA ALA A 515 7.92 -23.64 -10.69
C ALA A 515 8.12 -25.14 -10.50
N THR A 516 9.07 -25.73 -11.23
CA THR A 516 9.39 -27.15 -11.08
C THR A 516 9.97 -27.42 -9.67
N PRO A 517 9.91 -28.65 -9.16
CA PRO A 517 10.65 -29.02 -7.96
C PRO A 517 12.16 -28.80 -8.15
N ILE A 518 12.87 -28.51 -7.05
CA ILE A 518 14.34 -28.39 -7.07
C ILE A 518 15.00 -29.64 -7.70
N THR A 519 15.98 -29.42 -8.58
CA THR A 519 16.67 -30.50 -9.29
C THR A 519 17.84 -31.08 -8.49
N ALA A 520 18.32 -32.27 -8.87
CA ALA A 520 19.50 -32.88 -8.24
C ALA A 520 20.78 -32.05 -8.46
N ASP A 521 20.91 -31.42 -9.62
CA ASP A 521 22.05 -30.57 -9.96
C ASP A 521 22.05 -29.30 -9.11
N GLN A 522 20.88 -28.67 -8.92
CA GLN A 522 20.74 -27.51 -8.03
C GLN A 522 21.06 -27.86 -6.57
N LYS A 523 20.63 -29.02 -6.08
CA LYS A 523 21.03 -29.49 -4.74
C LYS A 523 22.54 -29.65 -4.62
N THR A 524 23.18 -30.19 -5.65
CA THR A 524 24.64 -30.36 -5.68
C THR A 524 25.36 -29.01 -5.66
N GLN A 525 24.88 -28.04 -6.44
CA GLN A 525 25.43 -26.68 -6.48
C GLN A 525 25.25 -25.96 -5.14
N LEU A 526 24.04 -25.99 -4.55
CA LEU A 526 23.79 -25.42 -3.23
C LEU A 526 24.71 -26.02 -2.16
N GLN A 527 24.90 -27.34 -2.15
CA GLN A 527 25.80 -27.98 -1.18
C GLN A 527 27.25 -27.50 -1.39
N THR A 528 27.69 -27.38 -2.64
CA THR A 528 29.02 -26.86 -2.99
C THR A 528 29.21 -25.43 -2.48
N LEU A 529 28.24 -24.56 -2.71
CA LEU A 529 28.27 -23.16 -2.26
C LEU A 529 28.21 -23.04 -0.74
N VAL A 530 27.42 -23.88 -0.07
CA VAL A 530 27.39 -23.96 1.41
C VAL A 530 28.77 -24.31 1.96
N ASP A 531 29.46 -25.28 1.36
CA ASP A 531 30.78 -25.69 1.80
C ASP A 531 31.84 -24.61 1.52
N GLN A 532 31.77 -23.94 0.35
CA GLN A 532 32.63 -22.81 0.01
C GLN A 532 32.42 -21.61 0.95
N ALA A 533 31.17 -21.25 1.23
CA ALA A 533 30.83 -20.16 2.15
C ALA A 533 31.40 -20.42 3.56
N LYS A 534 31.27 -21.64 4.08
CA LYS A 534 31.81 -22.00 5.39
C LYS A 534 33.34 -22.04 5.44
N ALA A 535 33.99 -22.35 4.31
CA ALA A 535 35.45 -22.36 4.20
C ALA A 535 36.06 -20.96 4.05
N THR A 536 35.23 -19.95 3.81
CA THR A 536 35.68 -18.57 3.57
C THR A 536 36.20 -17.89 4.84
N THR A 537 37.29 -17.13 4.69
CA THR A 537 37.86 -16.35 5.80
C THR A 537 36.90 -15.26 6.26
N GLY A 538 36.55 -15.25 7.55
CA GLY A 538 35.63 -14.27 8.13
C GLY A 538 34.16 -14.69 8.17
N TYR A 539 33.83 -15.92 7.72
CA TYR A 539 32.46 -16.46 7.76
C TYR A 539 31.79 -16.32 9.12
N ASP A 540 32.50 -16.63 10.22
CA ASP A 540 31.94 -16.58 11.58
C ASP A 540 31.34 -15.22 11.96
N ASN A 541 31.88 -14.14 11.38
CA ASN A 541 31.49 -12.76 11.63
C ASN A 541 30.55 -12.18 10.56
N ASN A 542 30.26 -12.92 9.49
CA ASN A 542 29.39 -12.48 8.41
C ASN A 542 27.95 -12.99 8.63
N ALA A 543 27.13 -12.18 9.31
CA ALA A 543 25.75 -12.56 9.65
C ALA A 543 24.86 -12.82 8.42
N ASP A 544 25.05 -12.04 7.36
CA ASP A 544 24.29 -12.14 6.11
C ASP A 544 24.60 -13.46 5.38
N LEU A 545 25.88 -13.79 5.18
CA LEU A 545 26.29 -15.05 4.55
C LEU A 545 25.83 -16.27 5.36
N LYS A 546 25.86 -16.18 6.71
CA LYS A 546 25.36 -17.25 7.59
C LYS A 546 23.86 -17.49 7.43
N GLN A 547 23.08 -16.43 7.20
CA GLN A 547 21.65 -16.55 6.96
C GLN A 547 21.37 -17.32 5.65
N HIS A 548 22.01 -16.92 4.55
CA HIS A 548 21.80 -17.57 3.24
C HIS A 548 22.29 -19.03 3.24
N VAL A 549 23.38 -19.32 3.96
CA VAL A 549 23.82 -20.72 4.18
C VAL A 549 22.76 -21.54 4.91
N ALA A 550 22.13 -20.99 5.95
CA ALA A 550 21.07 -21.69 6.68
C ALA A 550 19.80 -21.90 5.82
N GLU A 551 19.48 -20.95 4.94
CA GLU A 551 18.39 -21.07 3.97
C GLU A 551 18.68 -22.18 2.95
N ALA A 552 19.93 -22.28 2.47
CA ALA A 552 20.35 -23.34 1.55
C ALA A 552 20.33 -24.71 2.22
N GLU A 553 20.84 -24.82 3.45
CA GLU A 553 20.75 -26.06 4.24
C GLU A 553 19.30 -26.50 4.45
N ALA A 554 18.38 -25.56 4.66
CA ALA A 554 16.96 -25.85 4.75
C ALA A 554 16.40 -26.38 3.42
N MET A 555 16.74 -25.77 2.27
CA MET A 555 16.29 -26.25 0.95
C MET A 555 16.84 -27.64 0.58
N LEU A 556 18.01 -28.01 1.12
CA LEU A 556 18.62 -29.33 0.91
C LEU A 556 17.92 -30.45 1.68
N ASP A 557 17.16 -30.13 2.74
CA ASP A 557 16.36 -31.10 3.48
C ASP A 557 15.23 -31.66 2.58
N GLU A 558 15.22 -32.99 2.40
CA GLU A 558 14.25 -33.71 1.55
C GLU A 558 12.78 -33.56 2.02
N SER A 559 12.54 -33.11 3.25
CA SER A 559 11.20 -32.81 3.75
C SER A 559 10.65 -31.48 3.24
N THR A 560 11.44 -30.68 2.53
CA THR A 560 11.02 -29.40 1.97
C THR A 560 10.36 -29.54 0.60
N THR A 561 9.42 -28.65 0.31
CA THR A 561 8.78 -28.51 -1.01
C THR A 561 9.44 -27.38 -1.81
N ALA A 562 10.77 -27.27 -1.74
CA ALA A 562 11.52 -26.21 -2.40
C ALA A 562 11.37 -26.27 -3.93
N THR A 563 11.28 -25.10 -4.56
CA THR A 563 11.15 -24.99 -6.02
C THR A 563 12.51 -24.76 -6.66
N SER A 564 12.64 -25.12 -7.93
CA SER A 564 13.84 -24.85 -8.72
C SER A 564 14.09 -23.35 -8.91
N TYR A 565 13.03 -22.53 -8.93
CA TYR A 565 13.14 -21.08 -9.01
C TYR A 565 13.78 -20.49 -7.75
N ASP A 566 13.27 -20.83 -6.56
CA ASP A 566 13.83 -20.33 -5.30
C ASP A 566 15.29 -20.80 -5.11
N ALA A 567 15.59 -22.03 -5.54
CA ALA A 567 16.94 -22.55 -5.51
C ALA A 567 17.89 -21.79 -6.46
N ALA A 568 17.45 -21.44 -7.67
CA ALA A 568 18.25 -20.68 -8.62
C ALA A 568 18.56 -19.25 -8.11
N ASP A 569 17.59 -18.61 -7.47
CA ASP A 569 17.75 -17.30 -6.84
C ASP A 569 18.79 -17.37 -5.71
N LEU A 570 18.62 -18.31 -4.78
CA LEU A 570 19.54 -18.50 -3.66
C LEU A 570 20.96 -18.91 -4.08
N ILE A 571 21.09 -19.72 -5.13
CA ILE A 571 22.39 -20.05 -5.74
C ILE A 571 23.09 -18.76 -6.18
N SER A 572 22.38 -17.89 -6.90
CA SER A 572 22.94 -16.64 -7.42
C SER A 572 23.35 -15.69 -6.29
N GLU A 573 22.51 -15.55 -5.25
CA GLU A 573 22.82 -14.74 -4.07
C GLU A 573 24.04 -15.27 -3.29
N LEU A 574 24.15 -16.59 -3.12
CA LEU A 574 25.30 -17.20 -2.47
C LEU A 574 26.59 -16.99 -3.27
N GLU A 575 26.55 -17.15 -4.59
CA GLU A 575 27.70 -16.89 -5.47
C GLU A 575 28.20 -15.45 -5.32
N GLU A 576 27.30 -14.46 -5.35
CA GLU A 576 27.65 -13.05 -5.17
C GLU A 576 28.25 -12.79 -3.77
N LYS A 577 27.60 -13.28 -2.72
CA LYS A 577 28.03 -13.07 -1.33
C LYS A 577 29.35 -13.75 -1.01
N ILE A 578 29.60 -14.94 -1.56
CA ILE A 578 30.89 -15.62 -1.45
C ILE A 578 31.94 -14.81 -2.20
N LYS A 579 31.67 -14.38 -3.44
CA LYS A 579 32.62 -13.58 -4.23
C LYS A 579 33.00 -12.26 -3.55
N ALA A 580 32.08 -11.62 -2.84
CA ALA A 580 32.34 -10.41 -2.06
C ALA A 580 33.35 -10.60 -0.90
N THR A 581 33.69 -11.84 -0.54
CA THR A 581 34.70 -12.14 0.48
C THR A 581 36.10 -12.36 -0.08
N TYR A 582 36.21 -12.51 -1.40
CA TYR A 582 37.48 -12.73 -2.07
C TYR A 582 38.38 -11.50 -1.99
N PRO A 583 39.71 -11.64 -2.14
CA PRO A 583 40.60 -10.49 -2.19
C PRO A 583 40.28 -9.58 -3.38
N THR A 584 40.34 -8.26 -3.14
CA THR A 584 40.30 -7.25 -4.20
C THR A 584 41.68 -7.13 -4.84
N LEU A 585 41.72 -7.05 -6.17
CA LEU A 585 42.96 -6.86 -6.91
C LEU A 585 43.31 -5.36 -6.96
N THR A 586 44.56 -5.03 -6.65
CA THR A 586 45.09 -3.67 -6.87
C THR A 586 45.96 -3.67 -8.11
N PHE A 587 45.53 -2.95 -9.15
CA PHE A 587 46.26 -2.87 -10.41
C PHE A 587 46.14 -1.47 -11.03
N SER A 588 46.95 -1.23 -12.04
CA SER A 588 46.88 -0.05 -12.89
C SER A 588 46.94 -0.46 -14.36
N ALA A 589 46.45 0.41 -15.23
CA ALA A 589 46.47 0.21 -16.67
C ALA A 589 47.00 1.46 -17.38
N SER A 590 47.77 1.26 -18.44
CA SER A 590 48.26 2.32 -19.33
C SER A 590 48.04 1.94 -20.78
N LEU A 591 47.68 2.90 -21.63
CA LEU A 591 47.43 2.68 -23.05
C LEU A 591 48.47 3.39 -23.91
N THR A 592 49.03 2.71 -24.91
CA THR A 592 49.86 3.31 -25.95
C THR A 592 49.37 2.83 -27.31
N GLY A 593 48.79 3.75 -28.10
CA GLY A 593 48.06 3.38 -29.32
C GLY A 593 46.87 2.47 -28.99
N THR A 594 46.87 1.25 -29.51
CA THR A 594 45.86 0.22 -29.22
C THR A 594 46.36 -0.83 -28.21
N THR A 595 47.55 -0.66 -27.64
CA THR A 595 48.14 -1.63 -26.71
C THR A 595 47.93 -1.17 -25.26
N LEU A 596 47.10 -1.90 -24.53
CA LEU A 596 46.87 -1.73 -23.10
C LEU A 596 47.85 -2.62 -22.32
N THR A 597 48.51 -2.05 -21.32
CA THR A 597 49.41 -2.78 -20.41
C THR A 597 48.86 -2.72 -18.99
N LEU A 598 48.71 -3.88 -18.37
CA LEU A 598 48.27 -4.04 -16.99
C LEU A 598 49.49 -4.21 -16.08
N THR A 599 49.53 -3.45 -14.97
CA THR A 599 50.62 -3.50 -13.99
C THR A 599 50.07 -3.78 -12.59
N GLY A 600 50.80 -4.57 -11.79
CA GLY A 600 50.43 -4.91 -10.42
C GLY A 600 49.63 -6.21 -10.28
N ILE A 601 49.55 -7.01 -11.34
CA ILE A 601 48.83 -8.29 -11.35
C ILE A 601 49.78 -9.45 -11.66
N THR A 602 49.51 -10.60 -11.04
CA THR A 602 50.11 -11.89 -11.38
C THR A 602 49.02 -12.78 -11.93
N ILE A 603 49.04 -13.06 -13.23
CA ILE A 603 47.95 -13.81 -13.90
C ILE A 603 47.76 -15.20 -13.32
N ALA A 604 48.85 -15.86 -12.92
CA ALA A 604 48.81 -17.20 -12.33
C ALA A 604 48.05 -17.26 -10.99
N ASP A 605 47.87 -16.12 -10.31
CA ASP A 605 47.12 -16.03 -9.05
C ASP A 605 45.61 -15.81 -9.28
N ILE A 606 45.18 -15.63 -10.54
CA ILE A 606 43.78 -15.37 -10.91
C ILE A 606 43.23 -16.60 -11.64
N THR A 607 42.40 -17.36 -10.94
CA THR A 607 41.76 -18.56 -11.50
C THR A 607 40.69 -18.15 -12.53
N ASN A 608 40.78 -18.69 -13.75
CA ASN A 608 39.88 -18.40 -14.87
C ASN A 608 39.70 -16.89 -15.13
N GLY A 609 40.80 -16.14 -15.02
CA GLY A 609 40.80 -14.68 -15.19
C GLY A 609 40.23 -14.22 -16.53
N THR A 610 39.43 -13.15 -16.49
CA THR A 610 38.91 -12.46 -17.68
C THR A 610 39.06 -10.95 -17.53
N TYR A 611 39.00 -10.23 -18.65
CA TYR A 611 39.04 -8.77 -18.69
C TYR A 611 37.98 -8.18 -19.62
N LYS A 612 37.58 -6.94 -19.34
CA LYS A 612 36.76 -6.09 -20.22
C LYS A 612 37.27 -4.65 -20.17
N VAL A 613 37.40 -4.02 -21.34
CA VAL A 613 37.80 -2.61 -21.50
C VAL A 613 36.65 -1.86 -22.18
N ALA A 614 36.07 -0.87 -21.52
CA ALA A 614 34.92 -0.12 -22.05
C ALA A 614 34.91 1.35 -21.63
N SER A 615 34.21 2.20 -22.39
CA SER A 615 33.85 3.57 -22.01
C SER A 615 32.35 3.70 -21.72
N GLY A 616 31.97 4.73 -20.97
CA GLY A 616 30.57 5.06 -20.67
C GLY A 616 29.92 4.18 -19.59
N SER A 617 28.60 4.35 -19.40
CA SER A 617 27.80 3.60 -18.42
C SER A 617 26.42 3.24 -18.96
N GLY A 618 25.86 2.10 -18.54
CA GLY A 618 24.53 1.65 -18.95
C GLY A 618 24.42 1.39 -20.45
N TYR A 619 23.31 1.82 -21.06
CA TYR A 619 23.01 1.61 -22.49
C TYR A 619 23.91 2.39 -23.47
N LYS A 620 24.79 3.26 -22.96
CA LYS A 620 25.77 4.03 -23.76
C LYS A 620 27.20 3.52 -23.59
N THR A 621 27.37 2.21 -23.40
CA THR A 621 28.70 1.60 -23.25
C THR A 621 29.31 1.23 -24.60
N THR A 622 30.59 1.56 -24.80
CA THR A 622 31.38 1.09 -25.95
C THR A 622 32.48 0.16 -25.45
N THR A 623 32.50 -1.09 -25.94
CA THR A 623 33.53 -2.08 -25.58
C THR A 623 34.68 -2.01 -26.60
N TYR A 624 35.90 -1.89 -26.10
CA TYR A 624 37.13 -1.81 -26.91
C TYR A 624 37.91 -3.13 -26.95
N ALA A 625 37.77 -3.98 -25.92
CA ALA A 625 38.27 -5.35 -25.91
C ALA A 625 37.65 -6.13 -24.75
N SER A 626 37.55 -7.46 -24.90
CA SER A 626 37.21 -8.37 -23.80
C SER A 626 37.70 -9.78 -24.11
N GLY A 627 38.07 -10.54 -23.09
CA GLY A 627 38.48 -11.93 -23.28
C GLY A 627 39.08 -12.57 -22.02
N SER A 628 39.66 -13.76 -22.21
CA SER A 628 40.45 -14.43 -21.17
C SER A 628 41.73 -13.64 -20.87
N LEU A 629 42.05 -13.52 -19.59
CA LEU A 629 43.26 -12.86 -19.13
C LEU A 629 44.43 -13.85 -19.15
N THR A 630 45.12 -13.92 -20.29
CA THR A 630 46.29 -14.80 -20.48
C THR A 630 47.62 -14.03 -20.52
N ASP A 631 47.57 -12.71 -20.75
CA ASP A 631 48.71 -11.82 -20.79
C ASP A 631 48.36 -10.46 -20.13
N THR A 632 49.39 -9.77 -19.64
CA THR A 632 49.32 -8.40 -19.11
C THR A 632 49.25 -7.36 -20.22
N THR A 633 49.55 -7.76 -21.46
CA THR A 633 49.44 -6.91 -22.65
C THR A 633 48.21 -7.30 -23.47
N ILE A 634 47.30 -6.35 -23.65
CA ILE A 634 46.03 -6.53 -24.35
C ILE A 634 46.00 -5.59 -25.56
N THR A 635 45.56 -6.11 -26.72
CA THR A 635 45.33 -5.28 -27.90
C THR A 635 43.84 -4.92 -27.99
N LEU A 636 43.54 -3.64 -28.15
CA LEU A 636 42.18 -3.14 -28.35
C LEU A 636 41.73 -3.36 -29.80
N ASP A 637 40.44 -3.68 -29.98
CA ASP A 637 39.79 -3.88 -31.28
C ASP A 637 39.72 -2.56 -32.09
N SER A 638 39.74 -1.42 -31.39
CA SER A 638 39.76 -0.09 -31.99
C SER A 638 40.50 0.91 -31.10
N ALA A 639 41.04 1.98 -31.71
CA ALA A 639 41.68 3.05 -30.99
C ALA A 639 40.62 3.99 -30.37
N PRO A 640 40.64 4.22 -29.05
CA PRO A 640 39.78 5.22 -28.42
C PRO A 640 40.23 6.63 -28.80
N GLU A 641 39.28 7.57 -28.87
CA GLU A 641 39.59 8.99 -29.08
C GLU A 641 40.29 9.57 -27.85
N ALA A 642 41.16 10.58 -28.05
CA ALA A 642 41.82 11.29 -26.95
C ALA A 642 40.79 11.94 -26.01
N GLY A 643 41.02 11.87 -24.69
CA GLY A 643 40.09 12.36 -23.68
C GLY A 643 38.95 11.38 -23.31
N THR A 644 38.93 10.17 -23.87
CA THR A 644 37.96 9.13 -23.52
C THR A 644 38.30 8.52 -22.16
N SER A 645 37.33 8.50 -21.24
CA SER A 645 37.46 7.75 -19.98
C SER A 645 37.19 6.27 -20.22
N LEU A 646 38.19 5.43 -19.99
CA LEU A 646 38.12 3.98 -20.08
C LEU A 646 38.10 3.35 -18.69
N THR A 647 37.31 2.29 -18.55
CA THR A 647 37.28 1.41 -17.39
C THR A 647 37.74 0.02 -17.80
N VAL A 648 38.76 -0.49 -17.12
CA VAL A 648 39.23 -1.86 -17.21
C VAL A 648 38.64 -2.63 -16.04
N THR A 649 37.92 -3.72 -16.32
CA THR A 649 37.43 -4.66 -15.32
C THR A 649 38.20 -5.96 -15.43
N ILE A 650 38.72 -6.46 -14.32
CA ILE A 650 39.33 -7.80 -14.20
C ILE A 650 38.45 -8.64 -13.27
N SER A 651 38.15 -9.85 -13.70
CA SER A 651 37.29 -10.81 -13.00
C SER A 651 37.97 -12.17 -12.91
N GLY A 652 37.68 -12.94 -11.86
CA GLY A 652 38.16 -14.32 -11.71
C GLY A 652 37.41 -15.07 -10.62
N ASP A 653 37.61 -16.40 -10.56
CA ASP A 653 36.86 -17.29 -9.66
C ASP A 653 37.28 -17.17 -8.19
N ASN A 654 38.42 -16.54 -7.93
CA ASN A 654 39.03 -16.40 -6.61
C ASN A 654 39.35 -14.95 -6.21
N ILE A 655 38.85 -13.97 -6.97
CA ILE A 655 39.03 -12.53 -6.72
C ILE A 655 37.69 -11.81 -6.85
N GLN A 656 37.59 -10.65 -6.20
CA GLN A 656 36.50 -9.71 -6.50
C GLN A 656 36.69 -9.09 -7.89
N ASP A 657 35.58 -8.76 -8.54
CA ASP A 657 35.62 -7.95 -9.77
C ASP A 657 36.25 -6.59 -9.45
N SER A 658 37.41 -6.35 -10.03
CA SER A 658 38.25 -5.20 -9.70
C SER A 658 38.33 -4.28 -10.91
N THR A 659 38.20 -2.97 -10.68
CA THR A 659 38.16 -1.99 -11.76
C THR A 659 39.24 -0.94 -11.64
N TYR A 660 39.72 -0.45 -12.79
CA TYR A 660 40.63 0.68 -12.89
C TYR A 660 40.17 1.61 -14.01
N THR A 661 40.06 2.91 -13.71
CA THR A 661 39.61 3.92 -14.68
C THR A 661 40.74 4.89 -14.99
N PHE A 662 40.92 5.21 -16.27
CA PHE A 662 41.89 6.20 -16.74
C PHE A 662 41.37 6.93 -17.97
N THR A 663 41.94 8.09 -18.27
CA THR A 663 41.62 8.89 -19.46
C THR A 663 42.69 8.70 -20.51
N THR A 664 42.30 8.51 -21.77
CA THR A 664 43.22 8.39 -22.91
C THR A 664 43.89 9.73 -23.22
N GLU A 665 45.19 9.70 -23.47
CA GLU A 665 45.99 10.88 -23.84
C GLU A 665 45.85 11.28 -25.30
#